data_AF-A0A2S6H8Y4-F1
#
_entry.id   AF-A0A2S6H8Y4-F1
#
_cell.length_a   1.000
_cell.length_b   1.000
_cell.length_c   1.000
_cell.angle_alpha   90.00
_cell.angle_beta   90.00
_cell.angle_gamma   90.00
#
_symmetry.space_group_name_H-M   'P 1'
#
loop_
_entity.id
_entity.type
_entity.pdbx_description
1 polymer ?
#
loop_
_entity_poly.entity_id
_entity_poly.type
_entity_poly.pdbx_seq_one_letter_code
_entity_poly.pdbx_strand_id
1 'polypeptide(L)'
;MADDVWTALVKGALGFAHSRAGDLTGTSFKDTGSLVSSLFDNSPAGSTKERLKKLKEDIDALSKDIEVIVKAIDLQINAAKTAVQNMAKELGTDPFNFEAAGRAATELGYVLIAFDTALDIVADKLAEEEPPGPNHDANAMAIKTAIKGIDEPWKAPFRNLAADATKAFDALCKSVLGTDNASKEFATRILWSRTDKRIGILLQSAGARNIGALGFDGASVEAFFSYLTDAKLGITVKAKLKAGLRSDKLLEKIIPGEKATADTNQTAINLDTKDGLTFGEGKDHKLVLPVRFSFPGVELREFAITRPDSKDKDNGRIDLITTVAGKIGDQLGVVVEGSGVTITWVGGDGAIDVQPKPPYAAGLRVSIAGVVSGGGFLRYKEDVKEYGGTLDLQLTKIGITAIGLIGTEPFSFVVVIGVHFLPKIELSFGFTLNGLGGILAIERTMDLDALSKGLKDGAVGQLLFPENPVDAAPQILDRLANIFPPRSGGFVVGPIAELGWGSQAGFLKARLGIVLALPDPKLVIVGALQIGVPSADAPPKLRVVDIHAELLGEITPDFFFLKVSLAPSKLAGLTISGDMGILIRWAGGSAFAVSIGGFFPKYTPPPQLTDMRRVAVDLAPPVDWITVHVEAYVAVTSNTIQFGGKVDVNAKLGPVSAHAWIGLDALFQWSPRYYFIFIVDAGIEIKAFGATLAGVSFHGELSGMHPWHLEGTASVEILFWTVHADIGPLEWGELDKSVAELVNPLQVAQQALTENTAWTLIPPVGTETLARFNENTIPLLVHPLGSLEVKQLKVPFETDIDRIGSNPVSTRRINLSAPKVGELDSQAVSHSTDHFPPGHFIKMNDDEQATRPDFEEFPCGMKIVTTTTPKSGDTTSATYQWNTVYPHQSFESHLLEWNLLSVASMAMRTNAVSVSQRQRGNPYLADVPRGTEEPIEIRDTGIISVRFKDNLKSVAGLEDMMTTTAAIQSIATRSQAEKQQFEFISVGVAA
;
A
#
# COMPACT_ATOMS: atom_id res chain seq x y z
N MET A 1 -44.96 -2.71 7.78
CA MET A 1 -45.37 -2.47 9.19
C MET A 1 -44.23 -2.40 10.23
N ALA A 2 -43.03 -2.99 10.04
CA ALA A 2 -42.00 -2.99 11.10
C ALA A 2 -41.19 -1.67 11.24
N ASP A 3 -40.74 -1.05 10.13
CA ASP A 3 -39.94 0.19 10.22
C ASP A 3 -40.75 1.42 10.62
N ASP A 4 -42.04 1.43 10.30
CA ASP A 4 -42.98 2.44 10.77
C ASP A 4 -43.17 2.32 12.30
N VAL A 5 -43.17 1.09 12.83
CA VAL A 5 -43.24 0.85 14.28
C VAL A 5 -41.95 1.29 14.99
N TRP A 6 -40.77 1.03 14.43
CA TRP A 6 -39.50 1.41 15.07
C TRP A 6 -39.22 2.91 15.00
N THR A 7 -39.48 3.52 13.85
CA THR A 7 -39.35 4.97 13.68
C THR A 7 -40.41 5.69 14.51
N ALA A 8 -41.64 5.17 14.60
CA ALA A 8 -42.66 5.68 15.53
C ALA A 8 -42.29 5.47 17.00
N LEU A 9 -41.62 4.37 17.35
CA LEU A 9 -41.12 4.13 18.71
C LEU A 9 -40.03 5.14 19.09
N VAL A 10 -39.06 5.38 18.21
CA VAL A 10 -37.99 6.37 18.41
C VAL A 10 -38.57 7.79 18.44
N LYS A 11 -39.47 8.13 17.51
CA LYS A 11 -40.21 9.40 17.49
C LYS A 11 -41.05 9.59 18.75
N GLY A 12 -41.69 8.53 19.24
CA GLY A 12 -42.46 8.52 20.48
C GLY A 12 -41.58 8.73 21.71
N ALA A 13 -40.42 8.06 21.78
CA ALA A 13 -39.45 8.23 22.87
C ALA A 13 -38.84 9.64 22.89
N LEU A 14 -38.48 10.19 21.72
CA LEU A 14 -37.99 11.57 21.60
C LEU A 14 -39.11 12.59 21.85
N GLY A 15 -40.34 12.33 21.41
CA GLY A 15 -41.50 13.17 21.69
C GLY A 15 -41.84 13.22 23.19
N PHE A 16 -41.73 12.08 23.87
CA PHE A 16 -41.80 11.99 25.31
C PHE A 16 -40.70 12.82 25.98
N ALA A 17 -39.44 12.63 25.57
CA ALA A 17 -38.30 13.36 26.13
C ALA A 17 -38.42 14.88 25.91
N HIS A 18 -38.84 15.31 24.72
CA HIS A 18 -39.15 16.70 24.39
C HIS A 18 -40.24 17.26 25.32
N SER A 19 -41.33 16.52 25.55
CA SER A 19 -42.39 16.95 26.47
C SER A 19 -41.87 17.12 27.91
N ARG A 20 -41.01 16.22 28.39
CA ARG A 20 -40.43 16.34 29.74
C ARG A 20 -39.43 17.49 29.84
N ALA A 21 -38.61 17.71 28.81
CA ALA A 21 -37.73 18.86 28.72
C ALA A 21 -38.51 20.19 28.68
N GLY A 22 -39.65 20.21 27.99
CA GLY A 22 -40.60 21.33 27.97
C GLY A 22 -41.20 21.62 29.34
N ASP A 23 -41.69 20.59 30.05
CA ASP A 23 -42.24 20.75 31.41
C ASP A 23 -41.18 21.29 32.38
N LEU A 24 -39.94 20.81 32.28
CA LEU A 24 -38.84 21.25 33.13
C LEU A 24 -38.46 22.71 32.87
N THR A 25 -38.30 23.10 31.60
CA THR A 25 -38.04 24.50 31.19
C THR A 25 -39.22 25.44 31.39
N GLY A 26 -40.43 24.91 31.57
CA GLY A 26 -41.65 25.66 31.88
C GLY A 26 -41.94 25.83 33.37
N THR A 27 -41.31 25.04 34.24
CA THR A 27 -41.54 25.00 35.69
C THR A 27 -40.29 25.37 36.47
N SER A 28 -39.55 24.37 36.96
CA SER A 28 -38.36 24.53 37.79
C SER A 28 -37.21 25.24 37.08
N PHE A 29 -37.21 25.35 35.75
CA PHE A 29 -36.16 26.05 35.00
C PHE A 29 -36.70 27.08 34.03
N LYS A 30 -37.77 27.74 34.47
CA LYS A 30 -38.42 28.82 33.74
C LYS A 30 -37.61 30.11 33.76
N ASP A 31 -37.04 30.44 34.90
CA ASP A 31 -36.21 31.62 35.17
C ASP A 31 -35.30 31.31 36.36
N THR A 32 -34.30 32.16 36.60
CA THR A 32 -33.34 31.98 37.68
C THR A 32 -34.02 31.84 39.05
N GLY A 33 -35.09 32.60 39.32
CA GLY A 33 -35.83 32.54 40.60
C GLY A 33 -36.57 31.21 40.80
N SER A 34 -37.18 30.67 39.74
CA SER A 34 -37.87 29.38 39.75
C SER A 34 -36.90 28.22 39.96
N LEU A 35 -35.69 28.29 39.38
CA LEU A 35 -34.61 27.32 39.60
C LEU A 35 -34.17 27.29 41.05
N VAL A 36 -33.78 28.44 41.60
CA VAL A 36 -33.31 28.53 42.99
C VAL A 36 -34.42 28.15 43.98
N SER A 37 -35.66 28.54 43.70
CA SER A 37 -36.82 28.12 44.50
C SER A 37 -37.00 26.60 44.49
N SER A 38 -36.92 25.96 43.32
CA SER A 38 -37.04 24.50 43.22
C SER A 38 -35.93 23.74 43.93
N LEU A 39 -34.70 24.27 43.93
CA LEU A 39 -33.58 23.70 44.66
C LEU A 39 -33.75 23.89 46.18
N PHE A 40 -34.22 25.06 46.60
CA PHE A 40 -34.50 25.34 48.01
C PHE A 40 -35.58 24.42 48.58
N ASP A 41 -36.70 24.25 47.87
CA ASP A 41 -37.84 23.45 48.33
C ASP A 41 -37.44 21.98 48.53
N ASN A 42 -36.54 21.47 47.69
CA ASN A 42 -36.10 20.07 47.68
C ASN A 42 -34.74 19.82 48.37
N SER A 43 -34.10 20.84 48.95
CA SER A 43 -32.86 20.67 49.70
C SER A 43 -33.10 20.06 51.09
N PRO A 44 -32.24 19.16 51.57
CA PRO A 44 -32.27 18.68 52.95
C PRO A 44 -31.97 19.81 53.94
N ALA A 45 -32.40 19.69 55.20
CA ALA A 45 -32.12 20.67 56.25
C ALA A 45 -30.61 20.75 56.54
N GLY A 46 -30.06 21.97 56.64
CA GLY A 46 -28.63 22.20 56.88
C GLY A 46 -28.14 23.52 56.26
N SER A 47 -26.83 23.75 56.35
CA SER A 47 -26.17 24.99 55.88
C SER A 47 -26.43 25.29 54.40
N THR A 48 -26.52 24.27 53.55
CA THR A 48 -26.86 24.40 52.12
C THR A 48 -28.25 25.01 51.91
N LYS A 49 -29.25 24.61 52.71
CA LYS A 49 -30.63 25.11 52.59
C LYS A 49 -30.76 26.55 53.08
N GLU A 50 -30.04 26.92 54.14
CA GLU A 50 -30.00 28.29 54.64
C GLU A 50 -29.37 29.26 53.63
N ARG A 51 -28.31 28.82 52.94
CA ARG A 51 -27.67 29.61 51.88
C ARG A 51 -28.53 29.71 50.62
N LEU A 52 -29.22 28.65 50.24
CA LEU A 52 -30.23 28.69 49.17
C LEU A 52 -31.38 29.65 49.51
N LYS A 53 -31.80 29.71 50.77
CA LYS A 53 -32.81 30.66 51.25
C LYS A 53 -32.35 32.11 51.05
N LYS A 54 -31.11 32.41 51.45
CA LYS A 54 -30.51 33.74 51.27
C LYS A 54 -30.37 34.10 49.79
N LEU A 55 -29.85 33.18 48.97
CA LEU A 55 -29.73 33.36 47.51
C LEU A 55 -31.10 33.64 46.86
N LYS A 56 -32.16 32.96 47.32
CA LYS A 56 -33.53 33.21 46.87
C LYS A 56 -34.00 34.63 47.23
N GLU A 57 -33.82 35.04 48.49
CA GLU A 57 -34.18 36.38 48.97
C GLU A 57 -33.42 37.49 48.20
N ASP A 58 -32.14 37.27 47.92
CA ASP A 58 -31.30 38.24 47.21
C ASP A 58 -31.65 38.34 45.70
N ILE A 59 -32.11 37.24 45.08
CA ILE A 59 -32.64 37.23 43.69
C ILE A 59 -33.97 37.98 43.64
N ASP A 60 -34.88 37.77 44.61
CA ASP A 60 -36.18 38.46 44.69
C ASP A 60 -35.99 39.98 44.90
N ALA A 61 -34.91 40.39 45.57
CA ALA A 61 -34.56 41.79 45.80
C ALA A 61 -33.77 42.47 44.66
N LEU A 62 -33.38 41.73 43.60
CA LEU A 62 -32.54 42.21 42.50
C LEU A 62 -31.25 42.92 42.99
N SER A 63 -30.55 42.30 43.94
CA SER A 63 -29.31 42.88 44.48
C SER A 63 -28.21 42.99 43.41
N LYS A 64 -27.41 44.06 43.47
CA LYS A 64 -26.38 44.37 42.47
C LYS A 64 -25.28 43.28 42.38
N ASP A 65 -25.07 42.56 43.47
CA ASP A 65 -24.03 41.52 43.61
C ASP A 65 -24.42 40.18 42.98
N ILE A 66 -25.70 40.00 42.61
CA ILE A 66 -26.24 38.74 42.05
C ILE A 66 -26.62 38.89 40.58
N GLU A 67 -26.67 40.11 40.04
CA GLU A 67 -27.02 40.40 38.65
C GLU A 67 -26.15 39.63 37.63
N VAL A 68 -24.85 39.44 37.93
CA VAL A 68 -23.91 38.68 37.08
C VAL A 68 -24.30 37.20 37.00
N ILE A 69 -24.76 36.64 38.12
CA ILE A 69 -25.11 35.22 38.26
C ILE A 69 -26.46 34.95 37.61
N VAL A 70 -27.43 35.83 37.83
CA VAL A 70 -28.74 35.78 37.14
C VAL A 70 -28.55 35.81 35.64
N LYS A 71 -27.70 36.69 35.11
CA LYS A 71 -27.38 36.72 33.66
C LYS A 71 -26.73 35.42 33.18
N ALA A 72 -25.82 34.84 33.96
CA ALA A 72 -25.15 33.59 33.60
C ALA A 72 -26.12 32.39 33.58
N ILE A 73 -27.05 32.31 34.55
CA ILE A 73 -28.07 31.27 34.62
C ILE A 73 -29.15 31.48 33.54
N ASP A 74 -29.61 32.71 33.33
CA ASP A 74 -30.60 33.04 32.30
C ASP A 74 -30.09 32.70 30.89
N LEU A 75 -28.78 32.83 30.63
CA LEU A 75 -28.17 32.38 29.38
C LEU A 75 -28.35 30.86 29.18
N GLN A 76 -28.14 30.07 30.23
CA GLN A 76 -28.36 28.61 30.18
C GLN A 76 -29.85 28.25 30.05
N ILE A 77 -30.73 28.98 30.75
CA ILE A 77 -32.18 28.80 30.64
C ILE A 77 -32.65 29.08 29.20
N ASN A 78 -32.16 30.14 28.57
CA ASN A 78 -32.49 30.47 27.20
C ASN A 78 -31.91 29.46 26.20
N ALA A 79 -30.69 28.94 26.46
CA ALA A 79 -30.10 27.87 25.66
C ALA A 79 -30.96 26.59 25.73
N ALA A 80 -31.40 26.19 26.93
CA ALA A 80 -32.28 25.03 27.11
C ALA A 80 -33.65 25.23 26.42
N LYS A 81 -34.28 26.41 26.55
CA LYS A 81 -35.53 26.72 25.85
C LYS A 81 -35.38 26.66 24.33
N THR A 82 -34.26 27.18 23.81
CA THR A 82 -33.95 27.14 22.37
C THR A 82 -33.76 25.69 21.90
N ALA A 83 -33.04 24.88 22.68
CA ALA A 83 -32.83 23.47 22.36
C ALA A 83 -34.15 22.67 22.39
N VAL A 84 -35.05 22.92 23.34
CA VAL A 84 -36.41 22.33 23.34
C VAL A 84 -37.17 22.69 22.06
N GLN A 85 -37.12 23.96 21.63
CA GLN A 85 -37.76 24.40 20.38
C GLN A 85 -37.15 23.74 19.13
N ASN A 86 -35.83 23.60 19.08
CA ASN A 86 -35.15 22.94 17.97
C ASN A 86 -35.45 21.44 17.93
N MET A 87 -35.48 20.78 19.09
CA MET A 87 -35.92 19.40 19.22
C MET A 87 -37.34 19.20 18.67
N ALA A 88 -38.26 20.14 18.93
CA ALA A 88 -39.61 20.12 18.38
C ALA A 88 -39.63 20.22 16.84
N LYS A 89 -38.74 21.04 16.25
CA LYS A 89 -38.60 21.15 14.79
C LYS A 89 -38.11 19.85 14.17
N GLU A 90 -37.08 19.24 14.76
CA GLU A 90 -36.54 17.96 14.28
C GLU A 90 -37.58 16.83 14.37
N LEU A 91 -38.36 16.78 15.45
CA LEU A 91 -39.51 15.88 15.62
C LEU A 91 -40.63 16.10 14.60
N GLY A 92 -40.78 17.32 14.10
CA GLY A 92 -41.75 17.72 13.09
C GLY A 92 -41.33 17.44 11.64
N THR A 93 -40.10 16.96 11.40
CA THR A 93 -39.60 16.59 10.07
C THR A 93 -40.45 15.47 9.46
N ASP A 94 -40.79 15.58 8.17
CA ASP A 94 -41.56 14.58 7.42
C ASP A 94 -40.88 14.28 6.07
N PRO A 95 -40.47 13.02 5.79
CA PRO A 95 -40.53 11.87 6.69
C PRO A 95 -39.54 12.02 7.86
N PHE A 96 -39.99 11.67 9.06
CA PHE A 96 -39.10 11.59 10.22
C PHE A 96 -38.17 10.37 10.06
N ASN A 97 -36.86 10.58 9.98
CA ASN A 97 -35.86 9.52 9.79
C ASN A 97 -34.86 9.46 10.96
N PHE A 98 -33.95 8.48 10.94
CA PHE A 98 -32.94 8.31 12.01
C PHE A 98 -31.96 9.49 12.11
N GLU A 99 -31.72 10.24 11.03
CA GLU A 99 -30.88 11.43 11.07
C GLU A 99 -31.56 12.57 11.86
N ALA A 100 -32.83 12.83 11.58
CA ALA A 100 -33.66 13.75 12.37
C ALA A 100 -33.76 13.29 13.83
N ALA A 101 -33.85 11.98 14.07
CA ALA A 101 -33.82 11.41 15.42
C ALA A 101 -32.49 11.68 16.15
N GLY A 102 -31.36 11.53 15.47
CA GLY A 102 -30.03 11.85 16.01
C GLY A 102 -29.84 13.33 16.34
N ARG A 103 -30.33 14.23 15.47
CA ARG A 103 -30.33 15.68 15.74
C ARG A 103 -31.24 16.04 16.91
N ALA A 104 -32.45 15.48 16.97
CA ALA A 104 -33.36 15.66 18.11
C ALA A 104 -32.75 15.15 19.44
N ALA A 105 -32.05 14.01 19.42
CA ALA A 105 -31.34 13.49 20.59
C ALA A 105 -30.18 14.41 21.02
N THR A 106 -29.51 15.06 20.06
CA THR A 106 -28.44 16.04 20.33
C THR A 106 -28.99 17.29 21.02
N GLU A 107 -30.13 17.80 20.56
CA GLU A 107 -30.82 18.93 21.20
C GLU A 107 -31.23 18.59 22.64
N LEU A 108 -31.72 17.37 22.90
CA LEU A 108 -31.95 16.89 24.27
C LEU A 108 -30.67 16.89 25.12
N GLY A 109 -29.52 16.57 24.52
CA GLY A 109 -28.22 16.67 25.18
C GLY A 109 -27.87 18.10 25.58
N TYR A 110 -28.11 19.08 24.69
CA TYR A 110 -27.89 20.50 25.00
C TYR A 110 -28.77 21.00 26.12
N VAL A 111 -30.03 20.55 26.17
CA VAL A 111 -30.93 20.82 27.30
C VAL A 111 -30.23 20.38 28.60
N LEU A 112 -29.86 19.11 28.73
CA LEU A 112 -29.23 18.58 29.96
C LEU A 112 -27.89 19.25 30.30
N ILE A 113 -27.09 19.62 29.32
CA ILE A 113 -25.82 20.33 29.54
C ILE A 113 -26.04 21.74 30.09
N ALA A 114 -26.98 22.50 29.52
CA ALA A 114 -27.31 23.84 29.99
C ALA A 114 -27.84 23.80 31.43
N PHE A 115 -28.65 22.79 31.73
CA PHE A 115 -29.12 22.49 33.06
C PHE A 115 -28.00 22.21 34.07
N ASP A 116 -27.10 21.28 33.75
CA ASP A 116 -25.98 20.94 34.63
C ASP A 116 -25.06 22.15 34.86
N THR A 117 -24.86 22.96 33.81
CA THR A 117 -24.08 24.20 33.90
C THR A 117 -24.75 25.22 34.84
N ALA A 118 -26.07 25.35 34.78
CA ALA A 118 -26.80 26.25 35.69
C ALA A 118 -26.74 25.77 37.15
N LEU A 119 -26.82 24.45 37.39
CA LEU A 119 -26.62 23.88 38.73
C LEU A 119 -25.20 24.13 39.23
N ASP A 120 -24.20 24.03 38.36
CA ASP A 120 -22.80 24.29 38.69
C ASP A 120 -22.58 25.76 39.08
N ILE A 121 -23.18 26.71 38.35
CA ILE A 121 -23.13 28.14 38.68
C ILE A 121 -23.74 28.41 40.06
N VAL A 122 -24.91 27.82 40.36
CA VAL A 122 -25.55 27.96 41.69
C VAL A 122 -24.69 27.34 42.78
N ALA A 123 -24.15 26.15 42.53
CA ALA A 123 -23.30 25.42 43.47
C ALA A 123 -21.98 26.15 43.75
N ASP A 124 -21.35 26.72 42.72
CA ASP A 124 -20.13 27.51 42.83
C ASP A 124 -20.38 28.78 43.62
N LYS A 125 -21.51 29.49 43.36
CA LYS A 125 -21.86 30.67 44.14
C LYS A 125 -22.06 30.37 45.63
N LEU A 126 -22.76 29.29 45.94
CA LEU A 126 -23.01 28.89 47.32
C LEU A 126 -21.72 28.48 48.04
N ALA A 127 -20.75 27.94 47.30
CA ALA A 127 -19.44 27.55 47.80
C ALA A 127 -18.51 28.77 48.04
N GLU A 128 -18.61 29.85 47.24
CA GLU A 128 -17.86 31.10 47.44
C GLU A 128 -18.12 31.74 48.82
N GLU A 129 -19.32 31.56 49.37
CA GLU A 129 -19.68 32.09 50.70
C GLU A 129 -19.07 31.28 51.87
N GLU A 130 -18.31 30.21 51.60
CA GLU A 130 -17.63 29.43 52.64
C GLU A 130 -16.40 30.18 53.20
N PRO A 131 -16.30 30.41 54.51
CA PRO A 131 -15.17 31.12 55.08
C PRO A 131 -13.85 30.34 54.90
N PRO A 132 -12.70 31.03 54.74
CA PRO A 132 -11.40 30.39 54.63
C PRO A 132 -11.02 29.68 55.95
N GLY A 133 -10.60 28.42 55.87
CA GLY A 133 -10.24 27.58 57.02
C GLY A 133 -9.76 26.18 56.61
N PRO A 134 -9.30 25.34 57.55
CA PRO A 134 -8.67 24.04 57.23
C PRO A 134 -9.61 23.02 56.55
N ASN A 135 -10.93 23.23 56.63
CA ASN A 135 -11.94 22.39 55.98
C ASN A 135 -12.64 23.09 54.81
N HIS A 136 -12.15 24.25 54.35
CA HIS A 136 -12.80 25.08 53.32
C HIS A 136 -13.09 24.28 52.04
N ASP A 137 -12.08 23.64 51.46
CA ASP A 137 -12.24 22.87 50.22
C ASP A 137 -13.19 21.68 50.39
N ALA A 138 -13.12 20.99 51.53
CA ALA A 138 -13.99 19.85 51.84
C ALA A 138 -15.46 20.26 51.99
N ASN A 139 -15.72 21.39 52.67
CA ASN A 139 -17.06 21.94 52.85
C ASN A 139 -17.62 22.50 51.54
N ALA A 140 -16.81 23.22 50.77
CA ALA A 140 -17.16 23.72 49.45
C ALA A 140 -17.54 22.54 48.51
N MET A 141 -16.77 21.46 48.52
CA MET A 141 -17.06 20.26 47.73
C MET A 141 -18.32 19.52 48.22
N ALA A 142 -18.57 19.48 49.54
CA ALA A 142 -19.79 18.92 50.11
C ALA A 142 -21.04 19.71 49.70
N ILE A 143 -20.96 21.05 49.67
CA ILE A 143 -22.04 21.94 49.19
C ILE A 143 -22.32 21.67 47.70
N LYS A 144 -21.27 21.60 46.87
CA LYS A 144 -21.42 21.29 45.43
C LYS A 144 -22.07 19.92 45.22
N THR A 145 -21.66 18.92 46.01
CA THR A 145 -22.23 17.56 45.95
C THR A 145 -23.69 17.55 46.40
N ALA A 146 -24.03 18.28 47.46
CA ALA A 146 -25.40 18.37 47.98
C ALA A 146 -26.36 19.01 46.96
N ILE A 147 -25.94 20.10 46.29
CA ILE A 147 -26.75 20.76 45.25
C ILE A 147 -26.91 19.87 44.01
N LYS A 148 -25.82 19.27 43.51
CA LYS A 148 -25.89 18.36 42.35
C LYS A 148 -26.68 17.07 42.65
N GLY A 149 -26.83 16.71 43.93
CA GLY A 149 -27.61 15.57 44.40
C GLY A 149 -29.12 15.82 44.53
N ILE A 150 -29.61 17.04 44.34
CA ILE A 150 -31.05 17.34 44.34
C ILE A 150 -31.67 16.86 43.02
N ASP A 151 -32.37 15.73 43.06
CA ASP A 151 -32.94 15.06 41.88
C ASP A 151 -34.46 15.21 41.74
N GLU A 152 -35.13 15.76 42.76
CA GLU A 152 -36.58 15.87 42.80
C GLU A 152 -37.19 16.75 41.69
N PRO A 153 -36.61 17.92 41.32
CA PRO A 153 -37.05 18.69 40.16
C PRO A 153 -37.02 17.88 38.84
N TRP A 154 -36.17 16.86 38.77
CA TRP A 154 -36.01 16.00 37.61
C TRP A 154 -36.93 14.78 37.63
N LYS A 155 -37.28 14.27 38.80
CA LYS A 155 -38.23 13.17 38.95
C LYS A 155 -39.67 13.64 38.81
N ALA A 156 -39.97 14.89 39.17
CA ALA A 156 -41.33 15.43 39.15
C ALA A 156 -42.02 15.32 37.77
N PRO A 157 -41.37 15.65 36.64
CA PRO A 157 -41.96 15.46 35.30
C PRO A 157 -42.34 14.01 34.98
N PHE A 158 -41.75 13.00 35.64
CA PHE A 158 -42.03 11.59 35.39
C PHE A 158 -43.16 11.00 36.23
N ARG A 159 -43.76 11.78 37.16
CA ARG A 159 -44.88 11.31 38.01
C ARG A 159 -46.25 11.44 37.36
N ASN A 160 -46.40 12.42 36.46
CA ASN A 160 -47.67 12.77 35.80
C ASN A 160 -47.61 12.48 34.29
N LEU A 161 -47.22 11.25 33.92
CA LEU A 161 -47.08 10.86 32.52
C LEU A 161 -48.45 10.71 31.85
N ALA A 162 -48.62 11.33 30.68
CA ALA A 162 -49.80 11.11 29.85
C ALA A 162 -49.78 9.69 29.26
N ALA A 163 -50.93 9.01 29.28
CA ALA A 163 -51.06 7.62 28.84
C ALA A 163 -50.62 7.38 27.39
N ASP A 164 -50.82 8.36 26.51
CA ASP A 164 -50.44 8.25 25.09
C ASP A 164 -48.92 8.33 24.89
N ALA A 165 -48.19 9.00 25.77
CA ALA A 165 -46.74 9.18 25.66
C ALA A 165 -45.94 7.95 26.12
N THR A 166 -46.55 7.05 26.92
CA THR A 166 -45.88 5.84 27.45
C THR A 166 -46.38 4.54 26.84
N LYS A 167 -47.45 4.61 26.03
CA LYS A 167 -48.16 3.45 25.46
C LYS A 167 -47.24 2.44 24.77
N ALA A 168 -46.29 2.91 23.96
CA ALA A 168 -45.39 2.04 23.20
C ALA A 168 -44.37 1.33 24.10
N PHE A 169 -43.83 2.04 25.10
CA PHE A 169 -42.92 1.48 26.09
C PHE A 169 -43.65 0.47 27.01
N ASP A 170 -44.85 0.82 27.47
CA ASP A 170 -45.67 -0.07 28.29
C ASP A 170 -46.08 -1.34 27.53
N ALA A 171 -46.38 -1.25 26.23
CA ALA A 171 -46.62 -2.41 25.39
C ALA A 171 -45.37 -3.31 25.23
N LEU A 172 -44.18 -2.71 25.06
CA LEU A 172 -42.90 -3.43 25.02
C LEU A 172 -42.63 -4.15 26.34
N CYS A 173 -42.72 -3.46 27.48
CA CYS A 173 -42.52 -4.06 28.79
C CYS A 173 -43.57 -5.13 29.13
N LYS A 174 -44.82 -4.96 28.70
CA LYS A 174 -45.85 -6.00 28.79
C LYS A 174 -45.46 -7.23 27.98
N SER A 175 -44.95 -7.06 26.77
CA SER A 175 -44.55 -8.17 25.90
C SER A 175 -43.28 -8.89 26.37
N VAL A 176 -42.28 -8.15 26.85
CA VAL A 176 -40.95 -8.68 27.20
C VAL A 176 -40.83 -9.07 28.67
N LEU A 177 -41.33 -8.22 29.58
CA LEU A 177 -41.21 -8.41 31.03
C LEU A 177 -42.49 -8.98 31.66
N GLY A 178 -43.64 -8.84 30.99
CA GLY A 178 -44.96 -9.19 31.54
C GLY A 178 -45.50 -8.14 32.52
N THR A 179 -44.94 -6.93 32.52
CA THR A 179 -45.31 -5.85 33.44
C THR A 179 -46.33 -4.92 32.78
N ASP A 180 -47.52 -4.81 33.36
CA ASP A 180 -48.52 -3.83 32.94
C ASP A 180 -48.20 -2.45 33.52
N ASN A 181 -48.30 -1.38 32.70
CA ASN A 181 -48.06 0.02 33.10
C ASN A 181 -46.68 0.26 33.75
N ALA A 182 -45.63 -0.32 33.15
CA ALA A 182 -44.24 -0.20 33.60
C ALA A 182 -43.76 1.26 33.77
N SER A 183 -44.30 2.19 32.98
CA SER A 183 -44.05 3.62 33.06
C SER A 183 -44.35 4.25 34.43
N LYS A 184 -45.23 3.65 35.24
CA LYS A 184 -45.52 4.13 36.62
C LYS A 184 -44.32 4.01 37.56
N GLU A 185 -43.35 3.15 37.25
CA GLU A 185 -42.11 2.99 38.02
C GLU A 185 -40.99 3.94 37.57
N PHE A 186 -41.19 4.78 36.54
CA PHE A 186 -40.13 5.64 36.02
C PHE A 186 -39.55 6.58 37.07
N ALA A 187 -40.40 7.32 37.79
CA ALA A 187 -39.95 8.27 38.80
C ALA A 187 -39.16 7.62 39.97
N THR A 188 -39.33 6.32 40.20
CA THR A 188 -38.65 5.58 41.27
C THR A 188 -37.45 4.76 40.79
N ARG A 189 -37.29 4.57 39.47
CA ARG A 189 -36.26 3.72 38.84
C ARG A 189 -35.26 4.48 37.95
N ILE A 190 -35.38 5.81 37.84
CA ILE A 190 -34.40 6.64 37.13
C ILE A 190 -33.03 6.53 37.83
N LEU A 191 -32.03 6.12 37.05
CA LEU A 191 -30.62 6.11 37.38
C LEU A 191 -29.95 7.26 36.62
N TRP A 192 -29.23 8.12 37.33
CA TRP A 192 -28.49 9.22 36.71
C TRP A 192 -27.02 9.16 37.11
N SER A 193 -26.17 8.92 36.12
CA SER A 193 -24.73 9.14 36.23
C SER A 193 -24.37 10.48 35.58
N ARG A 194 -24.05 11.48 36.40
CA ARG A 194 -23.56 12.78 35.93
C ARG A 194 -22.13 12.68 35.35
N THR A 195 -21.30 11.80 35.91
CA THR A 195 -19.94 11.53 35.43
C THR A 195 -19.94 10.94 34.04
N ASP A 196 -20.79 9.94 33.80
CA ASP A 196 -20.88 9.25 32.50
C ASP A 196 -21.83 9.97 31.53
N LYS A 197 -22.42 11.10 31.94
CA LYS A 197 -23.49 11.82 31.24
C LYS A 197 -24.54 10.85 30.69
N ARG A 198 -25.09 10.03 31.57
CA ARG A 198 -26.03 8.96 31.25
C ARG A 198 -27.22 8.95 32.20
N ILE A 199 -28.43 8.90 31.64
CA ILE A 199 -29.68 8.69 32.35
C ILE A 199 -30.28 7.38 31.86
N GLY A 200 -30.71 6.51 32.78
CA GLY A 200 -31.28 5.22 32.44
C GLY A 200 -32.45 4.85 33.32
N ILE A 201 -33.36 4.03 32.81
CA ILE A 201 -34.45 3.40 33.55
C ILE A 201 -34.33 1.91 33.30
N LEU A 202 -33.96 1.16 34.35
CA LEU A 202 -33.79 -0.29 34.27
C LEU A 202 -34.96 -1.01 34.93
N LEU A 203 -35.63 -1.86 34.15
CA LEU A 203 -36.69 -2.76 34.62
C LEU A 203 -36.26 -4.20 34.39
N GLN A 204 -36.51 -5.07 35.36
CA GLN A 204 -36.10 -6.48 35.32
C GLN A 204 -37.29 -7.38 35.64
N SER A 205 -37.35 -8.54 34.98
CA SER A 205 -38.32 -9.60 35.27
C SER A 205 -37.60 -10.84 35.82
N ALA A 206 -38.24 -11.54 36.77
CA ALA A 206 -37.66 -12.68 37.47
C ALA A 206 -38.01 -14.05 36.88
N GLY A 207 -38.73 -14.12 35.74
CA GLY A 207 -39.23 -15.39 35.18
C GLY A 207 -39.21 -15.50 33.65
N ALA A 208 -39.34 -16.73 33.16
CA ALA A 208 -39.32 -17.04 31.73
C ALA A 208 -40.63 -16.62 31.01
N ARG A 209 -40.50 -16.01 29.83
CA ARG A 209 -41.60 -15.54 28.97
C ARG A 209 -41.36 -15.92 27.52
N ASN A 210 -42.40 -16.21 26.74
CA ASN A 210 -42.27 -16.57 25.33
C ASN A 210 -42.84 -15.47 24.43
N ILE A 211 -42.08 -15.05 23.42
CA ILE A 211 -42.55 -14.22 22.31
C ILE A 211 -42.36 -15.03 21.02
N GLY A 212 -43.47 -15.52 20.45
CA GLY A 212 -43.42 -16.45 19.32
C GLY A 212 -42.64 -17.73 19.68
N ALA A 213 -41.65 -18.08 18.87
CA ALA A 213 -40.78 -19.25 19.07
C ALA A 213 -39.56 -18.98 19.97
N LEU A 214 -39.41 -17.77 20.55
CA LEU A 214 -38.29 -17.40 21.40
C LEU A 214 -38.73 -17.26 22.86
N GLY A 215 -38.04 -17.98 23.76
CA GLY A 215 -38.16 -17.81 25.20
C GLY A 215 -37.13 -16.82 25.73
N PHE A 216 -37.55 -15.90 26.60
CA PHE A 216 -36.77 -14.90 27.31
C PHE A 216 -36.76 -15.26 28.79
N ASP A 217 -35.60 -15.54 29.37
CA ASP A 217 -35.42 -15.84 30.79
C ASP A 217 -34.57 -14.77 31.46
N GLY A 218 -35.02 -14.26 32.62
CA GLY A 218 -34.37 -13.15 33.33
C GLY A 218 -34.23 -11.87 32.49
N ALA A 219 -35.25 -11.52 31.71
CA ALA A 219 -35.21 -10.36 30.82
C ALA A 219 -35.13 -9.03 31.59
N SER A 220 -34.37 -8.08 31.06
CA SER A 220 -34.30 -6.70 31.52
C SER A 220 -34.48 -5.75 30.34
N VAL A 221 -35.22 -4.66 30.56
CA VAL A 221 -35.35 -3.55 29.60
C VAL A 221 -34.74 -2.32 30.24
N GLU A 222 -33.75 -1.73 29.58
CA GLU A 222 -33.15 -0.45 29.93
C GLU A 222 -33.54 0.59 28.88
N ALA A 223 -34.30 1.62 29.24
CA ALA A 223 -34.38 2.82 28.42
C ALA A 223 -33.26 3.77 28.86
N PHE A 224 -32.44 4.28 27.94
CA PHE A 224 -31.30 5.11 28.28
C PHE A 224 -31.13 6.32 27.37
N PHE A 225 -30.50 7.34 27.91
CA PHE A 225 -29.97 8.49 27.21
C PHE A 225 -28.52 8.73 27.63
N SER A 226 -27.58 8.77 26.70
CA SER A 226 -26.17 9.09 26.95
C SER A 226 -25.70 10.24 26.07
N TYR A 227 -24.90 11.16 26.60
CA TYR A 227 -24.50 12.38 25.88
C TYR A 227 -23.06 12.83 26.21
N LEU A 228 -22.17 11.87 26.50
CA LEU A 228 -20.77 12.15 26.82
C LEU A 228 -19.93 12.53 25.59
N THR A 229 -19.92 11.65 24.58
CA THR A 229 -19.23 11.85 23.30
C THR A 229 -20.23 12.12 22.19
N ASP A 230 -21.27 11.30 22.10
CA ASP A 230 -22.38 11.45 21.17
C ASP A 230 -23.70 11.29 21.93
N ALA A 231 -24.74 12.04 21.54
CA ALA A 231 -26.08 11.89 22.09
C ALA A 231 -26.78 10.65 21.51
N LYS A 232 -27.04 9.66 22.36
CA LYS A 232 -27.76 8.43 22.03
C LYS A 232 -28.96 8.28 22.95
N LEU A 233 -30.17 8.24 22.38
CA LEU A 233 -31.38 7.80 23.07
C LEU A 233 -31.72 6.40 22.59
N GLY A 234 -31.99 5.47 23.49
CA GLY A 234 -32.26 4.09 23.08
C GLY A 234 -32.93 3.22 24.12
N ILE A 235 -33.24 2.00 23.69
CA ILE A 235 -33.75 0.91 24.52
C ILE A 235 -32.85 -0.30 24.32
N THR A 236 -32.38 -0.88 25.42
CA THR A 236 -31.64 -2.14 25.45
C THR A 236 -32.48 -3.20 26.12
N VAL A 237 -32.73 -4.29 25.41
CA VAL A 237 -33.36 -5.50 25.98
C VAL A 237 -32.28 -6.54 26.18
N LYS A 238 -32.05 -6.99 27.42
CA LYS A 238 -31.11 -8.08 27.72
C LYS A 238 -31.87 -9.28 28.25
N ALA A 239 -31.66 -10.46 27.71
CA ALA A 239 -32.26 -11.69 28.23
C ALA A 239 -31.40 -12.90 27.94
N LYS A 240 -31.58 -13.98 28.71
CA LYS A 240 -31.13 -15.31 28.28
C LYS A 240 -32.17 -15.84 27.30
N LEU A 241 -31.74 -16.16 26.08
CA LEU A 241 -32.62 -16.66 25.06
C LEU A 241 -32.67 -18.18 25.11
N LYS A 242 -33.89 -18.72 25.00
CA LYS A 242 -34.16 -20.13 24.76
C LYS A 242 -34.81 -20.23 23.39
N ALA A 243 -34.11 -20.79 22.41
CA ALA A 243 -34.69 -21.02 21.10
C ALA A 243 -35.69 -22.18 21.19
N GLY A 244 -36.97 -21.90 20.94
CA GLY A 244 -38.04 -22.90 20.87
C GLY A 244 -38.00 -23.75 19.58
N LEU A 245 -36.98 -23.60 18.74
CA LEU A 245 -36.88 -24.31 17.46
C LEU A 245 -36.82 -25.85 17.60
N ARG A 246 -36.65 -26.41 18.80
CA ARG A 246 -36.74 -27.87 19.04
C ARG A 246 -38.10 -28.37 19.55
N SER A 247 -39.09 -27.49 19.78
CA SER A 247 -40.44 -27.93 20.18
C SER A 247 -41.34 -28.32 19.00
N ASP A 248 -40.82 -28.27 17.77
CA ASP A 248 -41.49 -28.77 16.58
C ASP A 248 -41.39 -30.31 16.48
N LYS A 249 -42.54 -30.97 16.34
CA LYS A 249 -42.68 -32.43 16.14
C LYS A 249 -41.92 -32.93 14.91
N LEU A 250 -41.64 -32.07 13.92
CA LEU A 250 -40.84 -32.40 12.76
C LEU A 250 -39.35 -32.58 13.14
N LEU A 251 -38.78 -31.67 13.94
CA LEU A 251 -37.38 -31.71 14.34
C LEU A 251 -37.09 -32.77 15.41
N GLU A 252 -38.05 -33.06 16.29
CA GLU A 252 -38.00 -34.23 17.19
C GLU A 252 -37.96 -35.57 16.41
N LYS A 253 -38.64 -35.64 15.26
CA LYS A 253 -38.62 -36.83 14.39
C LYS A 253 -37.34 -36.97 13.58
N ILE A 254 -36.69 -35.84 13.24
CA ILE A 254 -35.45 -35.84 12.44
C ILE A 254 -34.21 -36.08 13.33
N ILE A 255 -34.21 -35.63 14.60
CA ILE A 255 -33.04 -35.72 15.51
C ILE A 255 -33.44 -36.24 16.91
N PRO A 256 -33.78 -37.53 17.08
CA PRO A 256 -34.19 -38.08 18.37
C PRO A 256 -33.00 -38.28 19.34
N GLY A 257 -33.13 -37.81 20.57
CA GLY A 257 -32.26 -38.22 21.71
C GLY A 257 -31.14 -37.26 22.14
N GLU A 258 -30.93 -36.12 21.48
CA GLU A 258 -29.95 -35.11 21.94
C GLU A 258 -30.53 -34.16 23.01
N LYS A 259 -29.73 -33.80 24.03
CA LYS A 259 -30.12 -32.87 25.11
C LYS A 259 -30.56 -31.52 24.52
N ALA A 260 -31.59 -30.90 25.11
CA ALA A 260 -32.03 -29.54 24.77
C ALA A 260 -30.85 -28.55 24.77
N THR A 261 -30.87 -27.57 23.87
CA THR A 261 -29.75 -26.63 23.72
C THR A 261 -29.53 -25.85 25.01
N ALA A 262 -28.26 -25.67 25.39
CA ALA A 262 -27.88 -24.93 26.59
C ALA A 262 -28.35 -23.47 26.52
N ASP A 263 -28.75 -22.91 27.67
CA ASP A 263 -29.13 -21.50 27.80
C ASP A 263 -28.01 -20.58 27.27
N THR A 264 -28.36 -19.54 26.51
CA THR A 264 -27.35 -18.56 26.09
C THR A 264 -26.83 -17.74 27.27
N ASN A 265 -25.64 -17.16 27.10
CA ASN A 265 -25.28 -15.98 27.86
C ASN A 265 -26.32 -14.87 27.62
N GLN A 266 -26.47 -13.96 28.58
CA GLN A 266 -27.39 -12.84 28.46
C GLN A 266 -27.05 -12.06 27.18
N THR A 267 -27.98 -11.99 26.24
CA THR A 267 -27.75 -11.31 24.95
C THR A 267 -28.58 -10.04 24.87
N ALA A 268 -27.98 -8.97 24.35
CA ALA A 268 -28.65 -7.68 24.18
C ALA A 268 -29.25 -7.54 22.78
N ILE A 269 -30.42 -6.92 22.72
CA ILE A 269 -30.97 -6.30 21.52
C ILE A 269 -31.00 -4.81 21.84
N ASN A 270 -30.26 -4.01 21.09
CA ASN A 270 -30.16 -2.57 21.32
C ASN A 270 -30.87 -1.84 20.19
N LEU A 271 -31.59 -0.78 20.53
CA LEU A 271 -32.14 0.16 19.58
C LEU A 271 -31.75 1.55 20.04
N ASP A 272 -30.99 2.29 19.25
CA ASP A 272 -30.66 3.68 19.58
C ASP A 272 -30.68 4.63 18.37
N THR A 273 -30.68 5.93 18.66
CA THR A 273 -30.79 6.99 17.65
C THR A 273 -29.56 7.13 16.74
N LYS A 274 -28.42 6.53 17.08
CA LYS A 274 -27.18 6.61 16.29
C LYS A 274 -26.95 5.35 15.46
N ASP A 275 -26.93 4.21 16.12
CA ASP A 275 -26.55 2.91 15.57
C ASP A 275 -27.79 2.10 15.13
N GLY A 276 -29.00 2.59 15.42
CA GLY A 276 -30.25 1.93 15.04
C GLY A 276 -30.49 0.64 15.82
N LEU A 277 -31.16 -0.33 15.19
CA LEU A 277 -31.33 -1.67 15.77
C LEU A 277 -30.05 -2.49 15.58
N THR A 278 -29.40 -2.86 16.66
CA THR A 278 -28.24 -3.74 16.69
C THR A 278 -28.50 -4.98 17.56
N PHE A 279 -27.78 -6.05 17.24
CA PHE A 279 -27.94 -7.36 17.86
C PHE A 279 -26.65 -7.73 18.60
N GLY A 280 -26.73 -8.21 19.84
CA GLY A 280 -25.53 -8.57 20.63
C GLY A 280 -24.79 -7.38 21.25
N GLU A 281 -23.86 -7.66 22.17
CA GLU A 281 -23.04 -6.66 22.89
C GLU A 281 -21.59 -6.55 22.35
N GLY A 282 -21.19 -7.42 21.42
CA GLY A 282 -19.85 -7.45 20.83
C GLY A 282 -19.72 -6.59 19.58
N LYS A 283 -18.47 -6.31 19.16
CA LYS A 283 -18.16 -5.53 17.94
C LYS A 283 -18.78 -6.09 16.66
N ASP A 284 -19.07 -7.39 16.64
CA ASP A 284 -19.58 -8.09 15.46
C ASP A 284 -21.11 -7.95 15.30
N HIS A 285 -21.78 -7.24 16.23
CA HIS A 285 -23.24 -7.01 16.25
C HIS A 285 -24.07 -8.25 15.87
N LYS A 286 -23.73 -9.38 16.51
CA LYS A 286 -24.26 -10.71 16.21
C LYS A 286 -25.01 -11.31 17.40
N LEU A 287 -26.27 -11.69 17.17
CA LEU A 287 -27.10 -12.43 18.11
C LEU A 287 -27.04 -13.93 17.79
N VAL A 288 -26.20 -14.67 18.52
CA VAL A 288 -26.09 -16.13 18.38
C VAL A 288 -27.23 -16.81 19.13
N LEU A 289 -28.05 -17.56 18.40
CA LEU A 289 -29.13 -18.36 18.98
C LEU A 289 -28.56 -19.70 19.48
N PRO A 290 -29.10 -20.25 20.58
CA PRO A 290 -28.69 -21.55 21.10
C PRO A 290 -29.32 -22.65 20.25
N VAL A 291 -28.84 -22.81 19.02
CA VAL A 291 -29.24 -23.85 18.09
C VAL A 291 -27.97 -24.54 17.63
N ARG A 292 -27.73 -25.72 18.20
CA ARG A 292 -26.64 -26.62 17.83
C ARG A 292 -27.23 -28.01 17.70
N PHE A 293 -26.81 -28.73 16.68
CA PHE A 293 -27.10 -30.15 16.58
C PHE A 293 -25.92 -30.85 15.92
N SER A 294 -25.69 -32.09 16.33
CA SER A 294 -24.67 -32.95 15.76
C SER A 294 -25.33 -34.22 15.23
N PHE A 295 -25.30 -34.41 13.92
CA PHE A 295 -25.73 -35.64 13.25
C PHE A 295 -24.48 -36.35 12.70
N PRO A 296 -24.45 -37.69 12.57
CA PRO A 296 -23.30 -38.39 11.98
C PRO A 296 -22.89 -37.76 10.64
N GLY A 297 -21.73 -37.10 10.63
CA GLY A 297 -21.14 -36.45 9.46
C GLY A 297 -21.57 -35.00 9.17
N VAL A 298 -22.53 -34.41 9.89
CA VAL A 298 -22.93 -32.99 9.74
C VAL A 298 -23.28 -32.37 11.10
N GLU A 299 -22.72 -31.20 11.38
CA GLU A 299 -22.89 -30.45 12.62
C GLU A 299 -23.30 -29.00 12.28
N LEU A 300 -24.41 -28.52 12.86
CA LEU A 300 -24.69 -27.09 12.92
C LEU A 300 -24.00 -26.51 14.15
N ARG A 301 -22.96 -25.72 13.94
CA ARG A 301 -22.15 -25.11 15.00
C ARG A 301 -22.73 -23.82 15.52
N GLU A 302 -23.38 -23.07 14.63
CA GLU A 302 -23.90 -21.75 14.95
C GLU A 302 -25.11 -21.39 14.09
N PHE A 303 -26.08 -20.72 14.69
CA PHE A 303 -27.17 -20.02 14.04
C PHE A 303 -27.25 -18.63 14.66
N ALA A 304 -27.19 -17.58 13.85
CA ALA A 304 -27.16 -16.22 14.36
C ALA A 304 -27.96 -15.25 13.50
N ILE A 305 -28.35 -14.15 14.13
CA ILE A 305 -29.04 -13.03 13.51
C ILE A 305 -28.08 -11.85 13.52
N THR A 306 -27.86 -11.25 12.36
CA THR A 306 -26.99 -10.08 12.20
C THR A 306 -27.72 -9.02 11.39
N ARG A 307 -27.44 -7.76 11.68
CA ARG A 307 -27.78 -6.66 10.78
C ARG A 307 -26.47 -6.12 10.22
N PRO A 308 -26.23 -6.19 8.90
CA PRO A 308 -25.02 -5.61 8.32
C PRO A 308 -25.05 -4.07 8.44
N ASP A 309 -23.87 -3.48 8.66
CA ASP A 309 -23.70 -2.03 8.70
C ASP A 309 -23.92 -1.45 7.29
N SER A 310 -25.12 -0.93 7.04
CA SER A 310 -25.51 -0.34 5.75
C SER A 310 -25.37 1.18 5.77
N LYS A 311 -24.82 1.76 4.69
CA LYS A 311 -24.87 3.22 4.44
C LYS A 311 -26.31 3.71 4.14
N ASP A 312 -27.16 2.85 3.61
CA ASP A 312 -28.59 3.09 3.49
C ASP A 312 -29.27 2.77 4.83
N LYS A 313 -29.46 3.81 5.64
CA LYS A 313 -30.12 3.73 6.95
C LYS A 313 -31.63 3.42 6.86
N ASP A 314 -32.19 3.46 5.64
CA ASP A 314 -33.64 3.48 5.39
C ASP A 314 -34.22 2.16 4.85
N ASN A 315 -33.43 1.08 4.74
CA ASN A 315 -33.93 -0.24 4.37
C ASN A 315 -33.74 -1.24 5.50
N GLY A 316 -34.84 -1.84 5.96
CA GLY A 316 -34.81 -2.93 6.91
C GLY A 316 -34.15 -4.17 6.30
N ARG A 317 -32.96 -4.53 6.78
CA ARG A 317 -32.21 -5.73 6.37
C ARG A 317 -31.83 -6.53 7.61
N ILE A 318 -32.15 -7.82 7.62
CA ILE A 318 -31.68 -8.77 8.63
C ILE A 318 -31.11 -9.98 7.90
N ASP A 319 -29.91 -10.38 8.28
CA ASP A 319 -29.26 -11.58 7.80
C ASP A 319 -29.40 -12.68 8.86
N LEU A 320 -30.06 -13.79 8.50
CA LEU A 320 -30.04 -15.03 9.25
C LEU A 320 -28.86 -15.86 8.73
N ILE A 321 -27.86 -16.08 9.57
CA ILE A 321 -26.61 -16.75 9.18
C ILE A 321 -26.39 -18.03 9.97
N THR A 322 -25.76 -19.00 9.33
CA THR A 322 -25.49 -20.32 9.89
C THR A 322 -24.04 -20.71 9.62
N THR A 323 -23.48 -21.49 10.54
CA THR A 323 -22.19 -22.16 10.38
C THR A 323 -22.40 -23.67 10.44
N VAL A 324 -22.17 -24.33 9.31
CA VAL A 324 -22.36 -25.77 9.13
C VAL A 324 -21.01 -26.42 8.90
N ALA A 325 -20.71 -27.47 9.67
CA ALA A 325 -19.54 -28.32 9.46
C ALA A 325 -19.97 -29.71 9.02
N GLY A 326 -19.29 -30.28 8.05
CA GLY A 326 -19.50 -31.64 7.59
C GLY A 326 -18.20 -32.44 7.67
N LYS A 327 -18.29 -33.73 7.96
CA LYS A 327 -17.16 -34.66 7.85
C LYS A 327 -17.59 -35.97 7.20
N ILE A 328 -16.77 -36.48 6.29
CA ILE A 328 -16.93 -37.83 5.72
C ILE A 328 -15.71 -38.64 6.19
N GLY A 329 -15.93 -39.44 7.24
CA GLY A 329 -14.85 -40.13 7.95
C GLY A 329 -13.79 -39.18 8.51
N ASP A 330 -12.53 -39.60 8.47
CA ASP A 330 -11.36 -38.77 8.80
C ASP A 330 -10.71 -38.15 7.54
N GLN A 331 -11.25 -38.46 6.36
CA GLN A 331 -10.66 -38.12 5.07
C GLN A 331 -11.11 -36.75 4.53
N LEU A 332 -12.33 -36.32 4.84
CA LEU A 332 -12.87 -35.06 4.35
C LEU A 332 -13.53 -34.28 5.49
N GLY A 333 -13.15 -33.02 5.65
CA GLY A 333 -13.83 -32.06 6.52
C GLY A 333 -14.20 -30.82 5.73
N VAL A 334 -15.41 -30.31 5.91
CA VAL A 334 -15.88 -29.06 5.31
C VAL A 334 -16.45 -28.20 6.42
N VAL A 335 -16.17 -26.90 6.41
CA VAL A 335 -16.83 -25.92 7.27
C VAL A 335 -17.30 -24.78 6.37
N VAL A 336 -18.55 -24.41 6.48
CA VAL A 336 -19.17 -23.31 5.75
C VAL A 336 -19.71 -22.32 6.76
N GLU A 337 -19.28 -21.07 6.66
CA GLU A 337 -19.61 -19.99 7.59
C GLU A 337 -20.43 -18.91 6.87
N GLY A 338 -21.40 -18.35 7.58
CA GLY A 338 -22.15 -17.18 7.11
C GLY A 338 -23.19 -17.48 6.03
N SER A 339 -23.45 -18.75 5.72
CA SER A 339 -24.52 -19.12 4.78
C SER A 339 -25.89 -18.91 5.42
N GLY A 340 -26.87 -18.45 4.64
CA GLY A 340 -28.23 -18.37 5.15
C GLY A 340 -29.15 -17.56 4.26
N VAL A 341 -29.88 -16.63 4.86
CA VAL A 341 -30.95 -15.89 4.18
C VAL A 341 -30.89 -14.43 4.60
N THR A 342 -30.88 -13.55 3.61
CA THR A 342 -31.06 -12.12 3.77
C THR A 342 -32.54 -11.80 3.62
N ILE A 343 -33.12 -11.20 4.65
CA ILE A 343 -34.49 -10.72 4.65
C ILE A 343 -34.41 -9.20 4.54
N THR A 344 -34.98 -8.66 3.46
CA THR A 344 -35.08 -7.23 3.23
C THR A 344 -36.53 -6.81 3.14
N TRP A 345 -36.84 -5.62 3.64
CA TRP A 345 -38.16 -5.04 3.51
C TRP A 345 -38.02 -3.52 3.34
N VAL A 346 -38.98 -2.95 2.61
CA VAL A 346 -39.16 -1.50 2.47
C VAL A 346 -40.43 -1.14 3.24
N GLY A 347 -40.42 -0.06 4.02
CA GLY A 347 -41.57 0.35 4.86
C GLY A 347 -42.92 0.39 4.12
N GLY A 348 -44.04 0.26 4.86
CA GLY A 348 -45.40 0.20 4.31
C GLY A 348 -45.95 -1.21 4.06
N ASP A 349 -46.77 -1.36 3.00
CA ASP A 349 -47.33 -2.62 2.45
C ASP A 349 -46.36 -3.32 1.48
N GLY A 350 -45.09 -2.90 1.45
CA GLY A 350 -44.05 -3.49 0.61
C GLY A 350 -43.85 -4.98 0.91
N ALA A 351 -43.56 -5.76 -0.14
CA ALA A 351 -43.28 -7.18 0.00
C ALA A 351 -42.00 -7.41 0.82
N ILE A 352 -42.03 -8.40 1.70
CA ILE A 352 -40.82 -8.93 2.33
C ILE A 352 -40.07 -9.70 1.25
N ASP A 353 -38.86 -9.26 0.92
CA ASP A 353 -37.98 -9.96 0.00
C ASP A 353 -37.00 -10.83 0.77
N VAL A 354 -36.91 -12.09 0.36
CA VAL A 354 -36.16 -13.13 1.05
C VAL A 354 -35.18 -13.73 0.04
N GLN A 355 -33.92 -13.33 0.16
CA GLN A 355 -32.87 -13.73 -0.77
C GLN A 355 -31.91 -14.72 -0.09
N PRO A 356 -31.51 -15.81 -0.77
CA PRO A 356 -30.43 -16.66 -0.28
C PRO A 356 -29.15 -15.87 -0.10
N LYS A 357 -28.53 -15.97 1.08
CA LYS A 357 -27.22 -15.37 1.35
C LYS A 357 -26.14 -16.44 1.11
N PRO A 358 -25.24 -16.25 0.13
CA PRO A 358 -24.15 -17.18 -0.10
C PRO A 358 -23.23 -17.22 1.14
N PRO A 359 -22.50 -18.32 1.35
CA PRO A 359 -21.56 -18.41 2.45
C PRO A 359 -20.49 -17.31 2.37
N TYR A 360 -20.20 -16.72 3.51
CA TYR A 360 -19.14 -15.73 3.66
C TYR A 360 -17.76 -16.39 3.57
N ALA A 361 -17.61 -17.58 4.17
CA ALA A 361 -16.38 -18.35 4.10
C ALA A 361 -16.65 -19.85 4.02
N ALA A 362 -15.74 -20.59 3.41
CA ALA A 362 -15.75 -22.04 3.36
C ALA A 362 -14.32 -22.57 3.51
N GLY A 363 -14.11 -23.50 4.45
CA GLY A 363 -12.90 -24.26 4.61
C GLY A 363 -13.11 -25.71 4.17
N LEU A 364 -12.15 -26.25 3.45
CA LEU A 364 -12.09 -27.66 3.06
C LEU A 364 -10.80 -28.26 3.59
N ARG A 365 -10.87 -29.46 4.17
CA ARG A 365 -9.73 -30.28 4.55
C ARG A 365 -9.86 -31.64 3.88
N VAL A 366 -8.79 -32.10 3.25
CA VAL A 366 -8.70 -33.42 2.64
C VAL A 366 -7.49 -34.16 3.23
N SER A 367 -7.67 -35.42 3.60
CA SER A 367 -6.62 -36.27 4.16
C SER A 367 -6.87 -37.72 3.74
N ILE A 368 -6.58 -38.02 2.47
CA ILE A 368 -6.64 -39.36 1.91
C ILE A 368 -5.23 -39.95 1.97
N ALA A 369 -5.03 -40.91 2.88
CA ALA A 369 -3.73 -41.50 3.17
C ALA A 369 -2.98 -41.94 1.90
N GLY A 370 -1.76 -41.43 1.73
CA GLY A 370 -0.87 -41.76 0.60
C GLY A 370 -1.19 -41.08 -0.74
N VAL A 371 -2.35 -40.43 -0.90
CA VAL A 371 -2.79 -39.82 -2.17
C VAL A 371 -2.74 -38.30 -2.10
N VAL A 372 -3.48 -37.70 -1.16
CA VAL A 372 -3.55 -36.25 -1.02
C VAL A 372 -3.84 -35.85 0.42
N SER A 373 -3.12 -34.86 0.94
CA SER A 373 -3.39 -34.24 2.23
C SER A 373 -3.29 -32.72 2.11
N GLY A 374 -4.14 -31.98 2.80
CA GLY A 374 -4.11 -30.52 2.78
C GLY A 374 -5.51 -29.94 2.94
N GLY A 375 -5.74 -28.78 2.34
CA GLY A 375 -7.01 -28.09 2.39
C GLY A 375 -7.07 -26.83 1.56
N GLY A 376 -8.14 -26.08 1.73
CA GLY A 376 -8.33 -24.78 1.11
C GLY A 376 -9.30 -23.94 1.89
N PHE A 377 -9.25 -22.65 1.64
CA PHE A 377 -10.12 -21.65 2.22
C PHE A 377 -10.68 -20.77 1.09
N LEU A 378 -11.95 -20.42 1.16
CA LEU A 378 -12.60 -19.48 0.25
C LEU A 378 -13.38 -18.48 1.08
N ARG A 379 -13.33 -17.20 0.72
CA ARG A 379 -14.05 -16.08 1.31
C ARG A 379 -14.76 -15.31 0.21
N TYR A 380 -15.94 -14.79 0.51
CA TYR A 380 -16.66 -13.84 -0.34
C TYR A 380 -16.89 -12.53 0.39
N LYS A 381 -16.47 -11.41 -0.21
CA LYS A 381 -16.72 -10.05 0.26
C LYS A 381 -17.85 -9.42 -0.56
N GLU A 382 -19.01 -9.26 0.05
CA GLU A 382 -20.25 -8.77 -0.59
C GLU A 382 -20.16 -7.29 -1.01
N ASP A 383 -19.44 -6.48 -0.22
CA ASP A 383 -19.23 -5.04 -0.42
C ASP A 383 -18.44 -4.72 -1.69
N VAL A 384 -17.40 -5.51 -1.98
CA VAL A 384 -16.55 -5.38 -3.17
C VAL A 384 -16.83 -6.44 -4.24
N LYS A 385 -17.82 -7.32 -4.02
CA LYS A 385 -18.19 -8.44 -4.91
C LYS A 385 -16.99 -9.29 -5.35
N GLU A 386 -16.15 -9.64 -4.39
CA GLU A 386 -14.86 -10.31 -4.62
C GLU A 386 -14.78 -11.63 -3.86
N TYR A 387 -14.40 -12.70 -4.55
CA TYR A 387 -14.00 -13.97 -3.94
C TYR A 387 -12.50 -13.97 -3.70
N GLY A 388 -12.06 -14.45 -2.54
CA GLY A 388 -10.65 -14.70 -2.25
C GLY A 388 -10.45 -16.10 -1.73
N GLY A 389 -9.46 -16.82 -2.22
CA GLY A 389 -9.23 -18.20 -1.80
C GLY A 389 -7.77 -18.58 -1.72
N THR A 390 -7.50 -19.57 -0.86
CA THR A 390 -6.21 -20.24 -0.74
C THR A 390 -6.40 -21.75 -0.86
N LEU A 391 -5.42 -22.42 -1.45
CA LEU A 391 -5.39 -23.87 -1.63
C LEU A 391 -3.98 -24.34 -1.29
N ASP A 392 -3.88 -25.41 -0.51
CA ASP A 392 -2.61 -26.05 -0.17
C ASP A 392 -2.81 -27.56 -0.13
N LEU A 393 -2.23 -28.27 -1.10
CA LEU A 393 -2.42 -29.70 -1.29
C LEU A 393 -1.07 -30.39 -1.48
N GLN A 394 -0.80 -31.39 -0.64
CA GLN A 394 0.33 -32.30 -0.78
C GLN A 394 -0.12 -33.57 -1.51
N LEU A 395 0.38 -33.78 -2.73
CA LEU A 395 0.15 -34.94 -3.60
C LEU A 395 1.41 -35.81 -3.63
N THR A 396 1.51 -36.75 -2.69
CA THR A 396 2.68 -37.65 -2.54
C THR A 396 4.01 -36.89 -2.47
N LYS A 397 4.66 -36.62 -3.61
CA LYS A 397 5.96 -35.93 -3.77
C LYS A 397 5.86 -34.47 -4.22
N ILE A 398 4.66 -33.98 -4.54
CA ILE A 398 4.45 -32.65 -5.09
C ILE A 398 3.47 -31.89 -4.19
N GLY A 399 3.89 -30.74 -3.66
CA GLY A 399 3.01 -29.79 -3.01
C GLY A 399 2.48 -28.79 -4.03
N ILE A 400 1.21 -28.39 -3.94
CA ILE A 400 0.60 -27.36 -4.77
C ILE A 400 -0.02 -26.32 -3.85
N THR A 401 0.35 -25.07 -4.06
CA THR A 401 -0.19 -23.92 -3.37
C THR A 401 -0.81 -22.97 -4.38
N ALA A 402 -2.00 -22.45 -4.11
CA ALA A 402 -2.61 -21.41 -4.94
C ALA A 402 -3.32 -20.38 -4.06
N ILE A 403 -3.14 -19.10 -4.35
CA ILE A 403 -3.74 -17.98 -3.62
C ILE A 403 -4.28 -17.03 -4.67
N GLY A 404 -5.54 -16.62 -4.58
CA GLY A 404 -6.09 -15.73 -5.58
C GLY A 404 -7.33 -14.95 -5.16
N LEU A 405 -7.59 -13.88 -5.92
CA LEU A 405 -8.77 -13.04 -5.84
C LEU A 405 -9.50 -13.03 -7.18
N ILE A 406 -10.82 -13.05 -7.13
CA ILE A 406 -11.70 -12.97 -8.29
C ILE A 406 -12.80 -11.94 -7.99
N GLY A 407 -12.68 -10.75 -8.55
CA GLY A 407 -13.76 -9.77 -8.61
C GLY A 407 -14.75 -10.17 -9.70
N THR A 408 -16.05 -10.07 -9.40
CA THR A 408 -17.10 -10.46 -10.34
C THR A 408 -17.67 -9.25 -11.09
N GLU A 409 -17.79 -8.09 -10.44
CA GLU A 409 -18.39 -6.88 -11.00
C GLU A 409 -17.70 -5.61 -10.45
N PRO A 410 -16.78 -4.97 -11.20
CA PRO A 410 -16.22 -5.42 -12.47
C PRO A 410 -15.36 -6.68 -12.33
N PHE A 411 -15.21 -7.44 -13.42
CA PHE A 411 -14.32 -8.60 -13.42
C PHE A 411 -12.88 -8.17 -13.13
N SER A 412 -12.23 -8.87 -12.21
CA SER A 412 -10.79 -8.76 -11.99
C SER A 412 -10.24 -10.05 -11.41
N PHE A 413 -9.00 -10.38 -11.71
CA PHE A 413 -8.43 -11.67 -11.33
C PHE A 413 -6.97 -11.50 -10.93
N VAL A 414 -6.56 -12.14 -9.85
CA VAL A 414 -5.14 -12.36 -9.53
C VAL A 414 -4.98 -13.74 -8.92
N VAL A 415 -3.95 -14.46 -9.33
CA VAL A 415 -3.57 -15.74 -8.75
C VAL A 415 -2.05 -15.84 -8.66
N VAL A 416 -1.58 -16.36 -7.53
CA VAL A 416 -0.21 -16.79 -7.28
C VAL A 416 -0.27 -18.30 -7.09
N ILE A 417 0.40 -19.05 -7.97
CA ILE A 417 0.42 -20.52 -7.93
C ILE A 417 1.87 -20.97 -7.74
N GLY A 418 2.08 -21.91 -6.83
CA GLY A 418 3.36 -22.53 -6.55
C GLY A 418 3.26 -24.05 -6.52
N VAL A 419 4.33 -24.71 -6.96
CA VAL A 419 4.52 -26.16 -6.91
C VAL A 419 5.81 -26.42 -6.15
N HIS A 420 5.73 -27.21 -5.08
CA HIS A 420 6.85 -27.60 -4.23
C HIS A 420 7.29 -29.04 -4.50
N PHE A 421 8.60 -29.28 -4.50
CA PHE A 421 9.18 -30.60 -4.79
C PHE A 421 9.68 -31.28 -3.51
N LEU A 422 9.22 -32.51 -3.26
CA LEU A 422 9.63 -33.34 -2.13
C LEU A 422 10.03 -34.76 -2.62
N PRO A 423 11.34 -35.11 -2.65
CA PRO A 423 12.49 -34.32 -2.22
C PRO A 423 12.78 -33.13 -3.15
N LYS A 424 13.50 -32.14 -2.61
CA LYS A 424 13.99 -30.97 -3.37
C LYS A 424 14.84 -31.44 -4.56
N ILE A 425 14.76 -30.77 -5.70
CA ILE A 425 15.53 -31.13 -6.89
C ILE A 425 16.95 -30.58 -6.71
N GLU A 426 17.95 -31.45 -6.59
CA GLU A 426 19.34 -31.01 -6.49
C GLU A 426 19.81 -30.37 -7.80
N LEU A 427 20.38 -29.18 -7.66
CA LEU A 427 21.15 -28.50 -8.69
C LEU A 427 22.65 -28.69 -8.38
N SER A 428 23.52 -28.33 -9.32
CA SER A 428 24.96 -28.37 -9.07
C SER A 428 25.38 -27.42 -7.94
N PHE A 429 26.58 -27.63 -7.38
CA PHE A 429 27.21 -26.77 -6.35
C PHE A 429 26.42 -26.61 -5.04
N GLY A 430 25.58 -27.60 -4.69
CA GLY A 430 24.84 -27.62 -3.43
C GLY A 430 23.60 -26.72 -3.40
N PHE A 431 23.20 -26.19 -4.57
CA PHE A 431 21.90 -25.54 -4.77
C PHE A 431 20.79 -26.58 -4.93
N THR A 432 19.56 -26.20 -4.60
CA THR A 432 18.38 -27.02 -4.82
C THR A 432 17.26 -26.16 -5.40
N LEU A 433 16.44 -26.73 -6.29
CA LEU A 433 15.17 -26.14 -6.70
C LEU A 433 14.07 -26.73 -5.81
N ASN A 434 13.53 -25.89 -4.93
CA ASN A 434 12.52 -26.29 -3.94
C ASN A 434 11.11 -26.12 -4.48
N GLY A 435 10.89 -25.12 -5.33
CA GLY A 435 9.59 -24.88 -5.94
C GLY A 435 9.62 -23.97 -7.16
N LEU A 436 8.57 -24.08 -7.97
CA LEU A 436 8.33 -23.27 -9.17
C LEU A 436 6.88 -22.80 -9.19
N GLY A 437 6.64 -21.59 -9.69
CA GLY A 437 5.32 -21.03 -9.72
C GLY A 437 5.18 -19.88 -10.71
N GLY A 438 4.04 -19.20 -10.63
CA GLY A 438 3.83 -17.95 -11.35
C GLY A 438 2.77 -17.08 -10.70
N ILE A 439 2.82 -15.81 -11.09
CA ILE A 439 1.81 -14.80 -10.79
C ILE A 439 1.10 -14.46 -12.10
N LEU A 440 -0.23 -14.38 -12.06
CA LEU A 440 -1.06 -13.88 -13.15
C LEU A 440 -2.12 -12.95 -12.57
N ALA A 441 -2.19 -11.72 -13.07
CA ALA A 441 -3.24 -10.77 -12.75
C ALA A 441 -3.83 -10.16 -14.03
N ILE A 442 -5.16 -10.04 -14.08
CA ILE A 442 -5.96 -9.56 -15.21
C ILE A 442 -6.97 -8.54 -14.69
N GLU A 443 -7.08 -7.39 -15.34
CA GLU A 443 -7.82 -6.20 -14.85
C GLU A 443 -7.35 -5.76 -13.45
N ARG A 444 -6.07 -6.02 -13.15
CA ARG A 444 -5.40 -5.62 -11.91
C ARG A 444 -4.00 -5.13 -12.25
N THR A 445 -3.52 -4.15 -11.50
CA THR A 445 -2.16 -3.62 -11.61
C THR A 445 -1.36 -4.04 -10.39
N MET A 446 -0.05 -3.84 -10.41
CA MET A 446 0.79 -3.98 -9.23
C MET A 446 1.09 -2.60 -8.62
N ASP A 447 0.85 -2.46 -7.32
CA ASP A 447 1.18 -1.29 -6.52
C ASP A 447 2.58 -1.44 -5.92
N LEU A 448 3.54 -0.70 -6.48
CA LEU A 448 4.94 -0.75 -6.08
C LEU A 448 5.20 -0.04 -4.75
N ASP A 449 4.39 0.96 -4.40
CA ASP A 449 4.53 1.67 -3.13
C ASP A 449 4.03 0.78 -1.98
N ALA A 450 2.93 0.05 -2.20
CA ALA A 450 2.45 -0.97 -1.27
C ALA A 450 3.49 -2.09 -1.07
N LEU A 451 4.12 -2.57 -2.16
CA LEU A 451 5.20 -3.56 -2.08
C LEU A 451 6.43 -3.01 -1.36
N SER A 452 6.88 -1.81 -1.71
CA SER A 452 8.05 -1.15 -1.11
C SER A 452 7.88 -0.95 0.40
N LYS A 453 6.67 -0.58 0.85
CA LYS A 453 6.34 -0.49 2.28
C LYS A 453 6.33 -1.85 2.97
N GLY A 454 5.83 -2.89 2.28
CA GLY A 454 5.78 -4.26 2.80
C GLY A 454 7.13 -4.96 2.96
N LEU A 455 8.20 -4.47 2.31
CA LEU A 455 9.55 -5.07 2.40
C LEU A 455 10.06 -5.18 3.84
N LYS A 456 9.75 -4.18 4.68
CA LYS A 456 10.23 -4.10 6.06
C LYS A 456 9.61 -5.19 6.96
N ASP A 457 8.43 -5.69 6.57
CA ASP A 457 7.60 -6.61 7.36
C ASP A 457 7.64 -8.06 6.86
N GLY A 458 8.49 -8.38 5.86
CA GLY A 458 8.56 -9.73 5.31
C GLY A 458 7.36 -10.08 4.40
N ALA A 459 6.75 -9.08 3.76
CA ALA A 459 5.53 -9.28 2.98
C ALA A 459 5.76 -10.02 1.66
N VAL A 460 6.90 -9.81 1.00
CA VAL A 460 7.21 -10.42 -0.31
C VAL A 460 7.39 -11.93 -0.17
N GLY A 461 8.10 -12.39 0.85
CA GLY A 461 8.31 -13.82 1.10
C GLY A 461 7.01 -14.58 1.34
N GLN A 462 6.09 -13.98 2.11
CA GLN A 462 4.76 -14.54 2.39
C GLN A 462 3.84 -14.56 1.17
N LEU A 463 4.07 -13.68 0.20
CA LEU A 463 3.30 -13.61 -1.04
C LEU A 463 3.76 -14.67 -2.05
N LEU A 464 5.08 -14.83 -2.22
CA LEU A 464 5.66 -15.71 -3.23
C LEU A 464 5.48 -17.19 -2.87
N PHE A 465 5.87 -17.60 -1.66
CA PHE A 465 5.77 -18.98 -1.17
C PHE A 465 5.52 -18.99 0.35
N PRO A 466 4.26 -18.83 0.80
CA PRO A 466 3.91 -18.89 2.22
C PRO A 466 4.06 -20.30 2.80
N GLU A 467 4.49 -20.40 4.06
CA GLU A 467 4.64 -21.70 4.74
C GLU A 467 3.31 -22.33 5.16
N ASN A 468 2.33 -21.53 5.60
CA ASN A 468 0.99 -22.00 6.02
C ASN A 468 -0.13 -21.13 5.44
N PRO A 469 -0.39 -21.20 4.11
CA PRO A 469 -1.33 -20.31 3.42
C PRO A 469 -2.79 -20.45 3.85
N VAL A 470 -3.21 -21.61 4.35
CA VAL A 470 -4.60 -21.84 4.76
C VAL A 470 -4.90 -21.16 6.10
N ASP A 471 -4.01 -21.29 7.08
CA ASP A 471 -4.17 -20.67 8.40
C ASP A 471 -4.04 -19.14 8.35
N ALA A 472 -3.16 -18.63 7.48
CA ALA A 472 -2.95 -17.19 7.27
C ALA A 472 -3.83 -16.59 6.16
N ALA A 473 -4.80 -17.35 5.62
CA ALA A 473 -5.54 -16.99 4.41
C ALA A 473 -6.16 -15.59 4.42
N PRO A 474 -6.88 -15.14 5.48
CA PRO A 474 -7.48 -13.80 5.47
C PRO A 474 -6.44 -12.69 5.30
N GLN A 475 -5.32 -12.78 6.00
CA GLN A 475 -4.25 -11.78 5.97
C GLN A 475 -3.53 -11.77 4.61
N ILE A 476 -3.25 -12.96 4.05
CA ILE A 476 -2.61 -13.09 2.73
C ILE A 476 -3.52 -12.52 1.65
N LEU A 477 -4.83 -12.81 1.68
CA LEU A 477 -5.80 -12.31 0.70
C LEU A 477 -5.96 -10.79 0.78
N ASP A 478 -5.98 -10.21 1.97
CA ASP A 478 -6.05 -8.75 2.13
C ASP A 478 -4.76 -8.06 1.66
N ARG A 479 -3.59 -8.67 1.90
CA ARG A 479 -2.31 -8.19 1.34
C ARG A 479 -2.29 -8.30 -0.18
N LEU A 480 -2.75 -9.42 -0.75
CA LEU A 480 -2.84 -9.62 -2.19
C LEU A 480 -3.75 -8.57 -2.84
N ALA A 481 -4.87 -8.21 -2.20
CA ALA A 481 -5.78 -7.17 -2.68
C ALA A 481 -5.13 -5.77 -2.69
N ASN A 482 -4.32 -5.47 -1.67
CA ASN A 482 -3.59 -4.20 -1.57
C ASN A 482 -2.43 -4.10 -2.57
N ILE A 483 -1.70 -5.20 -2.79
CA ILE A 483 -0.56 -5.26 -3.71
C ILE A 483 -1.01 -5.29 -5.17
N PHE A 484 -2.12 -5.99 -5.45
CA PHE A 484 -2.71 -6.07 -6.78
C PHE A 484 -4.11 -5.44 -6.83
N PRO A 485 -4.23 -4.11 -6.74
CA PRO A 485 -5.53 -3.46 -6.80
C PRO A 485 -6.15 -3.59 -8.21
N PRO A 486 -7.50 -3.61 -8.32
CA PRO A 486 -8.19 -3.56 -9.60
C PRO A 486 -7.82 -2.32 -10.42
N ARG A 487 -7.45 -2.51 -11.69
CA ARG A 487 -7.19 -1.43 -12.66
C ARG A 487 -7.58 -1.92 -14.05
N SER A 488 -8.48 -1.20 -14.71
CA SER A 488 -8.93 -1.59 -16.04
C SER A 488 -7.77 -1.60 -17.04
N GLY A 489 -7.67 -2.67 -17.84
CA GLY A 489 -6.57 -2.90 -18.78
C GLY A 489 -5.23 -3.28 -18.12
N GLY A 490 -5.20 -3.45 -16.80
CA GLY A 490 -4.03 -3.91 -16.06
C GLY A 490 -3.77 -5.39 -16.32
N PHE A 491 -2.52 -5.74 -16.61
CA PHE A 491 -2.10 -7.13 -16.80
C PHE A 491 -0.73 -7.35 -16.17
N VAL A 492 -0.61 -8.38 -15.34
CA VAL A 492 0.63 -8.72 -14.66
C VAL A 492 0.91 -10.20 -14.82
N VAL A 493 2.11 -10.57 -15.27
CA VAL A 493 2.50 -11.97 -15.42
C VAL A 493 3.97 -12.16 -15.08
N GLY A 494 4.30 -13.24 -14.37
CA GLY A 494 5.69 -13.50 -14.04
C GLY A 494 5.95 -14.88 -13.44
N PRO A 495 7.05 -15.55 -13.80
CA PRO A 495 7.48 -16.74 -13.08
C PRO A 495 7.98 -16.41 -11.67
N ILE A 496 7.79 -17.36 -10.76
CA ILE A 496 8.40 -17.34 -9.42
C ILE A 496 9.12 -18.67 -9.18
N ALA A 497 10.21 -18.65 -8.41
CA ALA A 497 10.99 -19.83 -8.07
C ALA A 497 11.48 -19.77 -6.62
N GLU A 498 11.55 -20.92 -5.97
CA GLU A 498 12.20 -21.08 -4.67
C GLU A 498 13.45 -21.94 -4.82
N LEU A 499 14.60 -21.36 -4.47
CA LEU A 499 15.91 -21.99 -4.50
C LEU A 499 16.42 -22.19 -3.08
N GLY A 500 17.06 -23.33 -2.82
CA GLY A 500 17.80 -23.60 -1.59
C GLY A 500 19.30 -23.66 -1.85
N TRP A 501 20.10 -23.49 -0.79
CA TRP A 501 21.54 -23.77 -0.82
C TRP A 501 22.04 -24.34 0.51
N GLY A 502 23.07 -25.18 0.44
CA GLY A 502 23.67 -25.86 1.60
C GLY A 502 23.33 -27.35 1.69
N SER A 503 22.82 -27.97 0.62
CA SER A 503 22.46 -29.41 0.56
C SER A 503 21.65 -29.87 1.79
N GLN A 504 22.03 -30.99 2.44
CA GLN A 504 21.33 -31.55 3.62
C GLN A 504 21.21 -30.60 4.81
N ALA A 505 22.08 -29.59 4.93
CA ALA A 505 22.00 -28.60 6.01
C ALA A 505 21.00 -27.47 5.73
N GLY A 506 20.73 -27.15 4.45
CA GLY A 506 19.71 -26.18 4.05
C GLY A 506 19.87 -24.80 4.70
N PHE A 507 21.03 -24.16 4.54
CA PHE A 507 21.35 -22.88 5.20
C PHE A 507 20.61 -21.69 4.63
N LEU A 508 20.25 -21.72 3.34
CA LEU A 508 19.71 -20.57 2.62
C LEU A 508 18.47 -20.98 1.82
N LYS A 509 17.45 -20.11 1.83
CA LYS A 509 16.30 -20.14 0.93
C LYS A 509 16.18 -18.79 0.24
N ALA A 510 16.07 -18.79 -1.09
CA ALA A 510 15.81 -17.62 -1.90
C ALA A 510 14.51 -17.84 -2.68
N ARG A 511 13.53 -16.98 -2.46
CA ARG A 511 12.29 -16.89 -3.24
C ARG A 511 12.43 -15.72 -4.18
N LEU A 512 12.30 -15.94 -5.48
CA LEU A 512 12.50 -14.92 -6.51
C LEU A 512 11.32 -14.91 -7.46
N GLY A 513 10.87 -13.72 -7.85
CA GLY A 513 9.85 -13.50 -8.85
C GLY A 513 10.31 -12.44 -9.85
N ILE A 514 10.08 -12.70 -11.13
CA ILE A 514 10.33 -11.74 -12.20
C ILE A 514 8.99 -11.49 -12.88
N VAL A 515 8.49 -10.27 -12.81
CA VAL A 515 7.11 -9.92 -13.12
C VAL A 515 7.08 -8.82 -14.15
N LEU A 516 6.38 -9.05 -15.26
CA LEU A 516 6.04 -8.03 -16.24
C LEU A 516 4.69 -7.43 -15.88
N ALA A 517 4.61 -6.11 -15.75
CA ALA A 517 3.35 -5.39 -15.60
C ALA A 517 3.07 -4.48 -16.80
N LEU A 518 1.81 -4.44 -17.23
CA LEU A 518 1.23 -3.67 -18.33
C LEU A 518 -0.02 -2.92 -17.79
N PRO A 519 -0.49 -1.83 -18.43
CA PRO A 519 -0.13 -1.31 -19.75
C PRO A 519 1.18 -0.51 -19.81
N ASP A 520 1.64 0.01 -18.68
CA ASP A 520 2.91 0.75 -18.56
C ASP A 520 4.04 -0.29 -18.42
N PRO A 521 4.79 -0.63 -19.48
CA PRO A 521 5.67 -1.79 -19.48
C PRO A 521 6.81 -1.61 -18.47
N LYS A 522 6.75 -2.41 -17.41
CA LYS A 522 7.78 -2.45 -16.38
C LYS A 522 8.12 -3.88 -16.00
N LEU A 523 9.40 -4.15 -15.88
CA LEU A 523 9.90 -5.43 -15.37
C LEU A 523 10.23 -5.23 -13.89
N VAL A 524 9.56 -6.00 -13.04
CA VAL A 524 9.65 -5.90 -11.59
C VAL A 524 10.23 -7.18 -11.05
N ILE A 525 11.24 -7.04 -10.20
CA ILE A 525 11.94 -8.15 -9.57
C ILE A 525 11.54 -8.13 -8.10
N VAL A 526 10.94 -9.21 -7.61
CA VAL A 526 10.60 -9.36 -6.20
C VAL A 526 11.38 -10.53 -5.63
N GLY A 527 11.93 -10.38 -4.43
CA GLY A 527 12.75 -11.41 -3.82
C GLY A 527 12.61 -11.44 -2.31
N ALA A 528 12.76 -12.62 -1.74
CA ALA A 528 12.94 -12.82 -0.31
C ALA A 528 14.05 -13.84 -0.07
N LEU A 529 15.04 -13.46 0.73
CA LEU A 529 16.18 -14.27 1.10
C LEU A 529 16.10 -14.57 2.60
N GLN A 530 16.24 -15.84 2.95
CA GLN A 530 16.30 -16.32 4.32
C GLN A 530 17.58 -17.11 4.52
N ILE A 531 18.38 -16.75 5.51
CA ILE A 531 19.58 -17.45 5.93
C ILE A 531 19.38 -17.92 7.36
N GLY A 532 19.47 -19.23 7.58
CA GLY A 532 19.33 -19.86 8.89
C GLY A 532 20.49 -20.81 9.19
N VAL A 533 21.14 -20.64 10.34
CA VAL A 533 22.20 -21.54 10.83
C VAL A 533 21.79 -22.13 12.17
N PRO A 534 21.73 -23.48 12.35
CA PRO A 534 22.31 -24.52 11.48
C PRO A 534 21.48 -24.87 10.24
N SER A 535 20.23 -24.41 10.13
CA SER A 535 19.39 -24.59 8.94
C SER A 535 18.28 -23.53 8.87
N ALA A 536 17.90 -23.11 7.66
CA ALA A 536 16.73 -22.27 7.40
C ALA A 536 15.40 -23.03 7.57
N ASP A 537 15.42 -24.37 7.61
CA ASP A 537 14.25 -25.21 7.90
C ASP A 537 14.08 -25.46 9.41
N ALA A 538 15.11 -25.19 10.24
CA ALA A 538 15.03 -25.38 11.69
C ALA A 538 14.11 -24.33 12.35
N PRO A 539 13.45 -24.63 13.50
CA PRO A 539 12.66 -23.65 14.24
C PRO A 539 13.44 -22.36 14.53
N PRO A 540 12.84 -21.15 14.39
CA PRO A 540 13.55 -19.88 14.58
C PRO A 540 14.28 -19.75 15.93
N LYS A 541 13.72 -20.35 16.99
CA LYS A 541 14.31 -20.35 18.34
C LYS A 541 15.67 -21.09 18.44
N LEU A 542 15.98 -21.98 17.50
CA LEU A 542 17.21 -22.77 17.49
C LEU A 542 18.28 -22.18 16.55
N ARG A 543 17.95 -21.12 15.82
CA ARG A 543 18.87 -20.50 14.85
C ARG A 543 19.78 -19.50 15.57
N VAL A 544 21.09 -19.68 15.40
CA VAL A 544 22.10 -18.71 15.88
C VAL A 544 22.20 -17.53 14.92
N VAL A 545 22.06 -17.79 13.62
CA VAL A 545 21.96 -16.79 12.56
C VAL A 545 20.60 -16.96 11.90
N ASP A 546 19.80 -15.89 11.87
CA ASP A 546 18.49 -15.84 11.24
C ASP A 546 18.33 -14.50 10.52
N ILE A 547 18.74 -14.44 9.26
CA ILE A 547 18.72 -13.22 8.45
C ILE A 547 17.59 -13.33 7.42
N HIS A 548 16.75 -12.31 7.37
CA HIS A 548 15.65 -12.17 6.42
C HIS A 548 15.84 -10.86 5.65
N ALA A 549 15.98 -10.94 4.33
CA ALA A 549 16.11 -9.78 3.46
C ALA A 549 15.08 -9.85 2.34
N GLU A 550 14.35 -8.78 2.11
CA GLU A 550 13.41 -8.66 0.99
C GLU A 550 13.92 -7.68 -0.05
N LEU A 551 13.62 -7.95 -1.31
CA LEU A 551 14.12 -7.22 -2.47
C LEU A 551 12.96 -6.81 -3.38
N LEU A 552 12.99 -5.57 -3.83
CA LEU A 552 12.15 -5.01 -4.88
C LEU A 552 13.05 -4.32 -5.89
N GLY A 553 12.99 -4.74 -7.14
CA GLY A 553 13.62 -4.09 -8.27
C GLY A 553 12.59 -3.67 -9.31
N GLU A 554 12.86 -2.57 -10.00
CA GLU A 554 12.02 -2.05 -11.08
C GLU A 554 12.93 -1.63 -12.23
N ILE A 555 12.58 -2.06 -13.44
CA ILE A 555 13.21 -1.65 -14.69
C ILE A 555 12.10 -1.08 -15.57
N THR A 556 12.17 0.22 -15.82
CA THR A 556 11.30 0.95 -16.76
C THR A 556 12.12 1.47 -17.93
N PRO A 557 11.49 2.06 -18.96
CA PRO A 557 12.22 2.79 -19.99
C PRO A 557 13.04 3.99 -19.48
N ASP A 558 12.79 4.47 -18.25
CA ASP A 558 13.39 5.70 -17.72
C ASP A 558 14.48 5.45 -16.68
N PHE A 559 14.35 4.38 -15.89
CA PHE A 559 15.27 4.07 -14.79
C PHE A 559 15.31 2.58 -14.40
N PHE A 560 16.40 2.22 -13.74
CA PHE A 560 16.57 1.02 -12.93
C PHE A 560 16.58 1.40 -11.45
N PHE A 561 15.77 0.70 -10.68
CA PHE A 561 15.67 0.84 -9.24
C PHE A 561 15.81 -0.53 -8.59
N LEU A 562 16.50 -0.56 -7.44
CA LEU A 562 16.59 -1.73 -6.59
C LEU A 562 16.57 -1.28 -5.14
N LYS A 563 15.73 -1.89 -4.32
CA LYS A 563 15.70 -1.70 -2.87
C LYS A 563 15.70 -3.05 -2.18
N VAL A 564 16.54 -3.18 -1.17
CA VAL A 564 16.63 -4.35 -0.30
C VAL A 564 16.40 -3.89 1.12
N SER A 565 15.56 -4.57 1.86
CA SER A 565 15.29 -4.27 3.27
C SER A 565 15.51 -5.50 4.11
N LEU A 566 16.22 -5.36 5.23
CA LEU A 566 16.29 -6.41 6.24
C LEU A 566 14.97 -6.43 7.01
N ALA A 567 14.19 -7.49 6.79
CA ALA A 567 13.07 -7.86 7.65
C ALA A 567 13.63 -8.28 9.04
N PRO A 568 12.79 -8.48 10.08
CA PRO A 568 13.27 -8.76 11.43
C PRO A 568 14.32 -9.89 11.47
N SER A 569 15.58 -9.53 11.69
CA SER A 569 16.74 -10.41 11.57
C SER A 569 17.54 -10.47 12.85
N LYS A 570 18.12 -11.64 13.15
CA LYS A 570 18.93 -11.89 14.35
C LYS A 570 20.27 -12.53 14.01
N LEU A 571 21.32 -12.02 14.63
CA LEU A 571 22.68 -12.56 14.53
C LEU A 571 23.24 -12.75 15.94
N ALA A 572 23.36 -14.00 16.38
CA ALA A 572 23.86 -14.37 17.71
C ALA A 572 23.15 -13.61 18.86
N GLY A 573 21.83 -13.38 18.73
CA GLY A 573 21.02 -12.65 19.69
C GLY A 573 20.94 -11.14 19.46
N LEU A 574 21.80 -10.57 18.61
CA LEU A 574 21.74 -9.17 18.19
C LEU A 574 20.65 -8.98 17.15
N THR A 575 19.83 -7.93 17.27
CA THR A 575 18.86 -7.61 16.23
C THR A 575 19.54 -6.72 15.20
N ILE A 576 19.40 -7.07 13.91
CA ILE A 576 19.96 -6.30 12.80
C ILE A 576 18.83 -5.81 11.92
N SER A 577 18.90 -4.56 11.50
CA SER A 577 17.99 -3.98 10.51
C SER A 577 18.73 -3.01 9.59
N GLY A 578 18.09 -2.59 8.50
CA GLY A 578 18.65 -1.63 7.57
C GLY A 578 18.16 -1.85 6.16
N ASP A 579 18.31 -0.81 5.34
CA ASP A 579 17.92 -0.82 3.94
C ASP A 579 19.13 -0.55 3.03
N MET A 580 19.12 -1.11 1.83
CA MET A 580 20.05 -0.83 0.74
C MET A 580 19.25 -0.44 -0.49
N GLY A 581 19.78 0.49 -1.28
CA GLY A 581 19.09 1.04 -2.44
C GLY A 581 20.05 1.42 -3.55
N ILE A 582 19.62 1.19 -4.79
CA ILE A 582 20.32 1.57 -6.01
C ILE A 582 19.31 2.23 -6.94
N LEU A 583 19.68 3.37 -7.51
CA LEU A 583 18.91 4.06 -8.53
C LEU A 583 19.86 4.49 -9.66
N ILE A 584 19.50 4.11 -10.89
CA ILE A 584 20.15 4.55 -12.12
C ILE A 584 19.05 5.08 -13.03
N ARG A 585 19.03 6.39 -13.26
CA ARG A 585 18.08 7.05 -14.17
C ARG A 585 18.83 7.51 -15.41
N TRP A 586 18.27 7.20 -16.58
CA TRP A 586 18.86 7.54 -17.88
C TRP A 586 17.94 8.39 -18.76
N ALA A 587 16.64 8.55 -18.40
CA ALA A 587 15.72 9.48 -19.07
C ALA A 587 15.13 10.52 -18.10
N GLY A 588 14.83 11.73 -18.59
CA GLY A 588 14.17 12.79 -17.81
C GLY A 588 15.04 13.45 -16.73
N GLY A 589 16.37 13.44 -16.93
CA GLY A 589 17.38 13.88 -15.97
C GLY A 589 18.15 12.68 -15.43
N SER A 590 19.41 12.50 -15.86
CA SER A 590 20.20 11.35 -15.41
C SER A 590 20.60 11.49 -13.95
N ALA A 591 20.41 10.44 -13.17
CA ALA A 591 20.72 10.42 -11.75
C ALA A 591 21.27 9.05 -11.37
N PHE A 592 22.32 9.05 -10.56
CA PHE A 592 22.91 7.85 -9.99
C PHE A 592 23.02 7.98 -8.48
N ALA A 593 22.48 7.00 -7.76
CA ALA A 593 22.60 6.90 -6.31
C ALA A 593 22.69 5.43 -5.87
N VAL A 594 23.63 5.14 -4.98
CA VAL A 594 23.73 3.88 -4.24
C VAL A 594 23.77 4.25 -2.76
N SER A 595 22.95 3.61 -1.95
CA SER A 595 22.90 3.88 -0.51
C SER A 595 22.73 2.58 0.27
N ILE A 596 23.41 2.49 1.40
CA ILE A 596 23.22 1.47 2.44
C ILE A 596 22.98 2.27 3.72
N GLY A 597 21.80 2.16 4.31
CA GLY A 597 21.44 2.91 5.51
C GLY A 597 20.91 4.33 5.26
N GLY A 598 20.70 4.76 4.02
CA GLY A 598 20.19 6.10 3.70
C GLY A 598 21.29 7.13 3.40
N PHE A 599 20.96 8.42 3.48
CA PHE A 599 21.78 9.55 3.02
C PHE A 599 22.19 10.47 4.17
N PHE A 600 23.09 11.41 3.90
CA PHE A 600 23.48 12.48 4.81
C PHE A 600 22.26 13.32 5.23
N PRO A 601 22.11 13.73 6.50
CA PRO A 601 20.90 14.40 7.00
C PRO A 601 20.47 15.65 6.23
N LYS A 602 21.42 16.44 5.70
CA LYS A 602 21.11 17.65 4.90
C LYS A 602 21.04 17.39 3.39
N TYR A 603 21.23 16.14 2.95
CA TYR A 603 21.13 15.77 1.54
C TYR A 603 19.69 15.45 1.19
N THR A 604 19.22 15.88 0.00
CA THR A 604 17.87 15.56 -0.49
C THR A 604 17.92 14.28 -1.32
N PRO A 605 17.41 13.13 -0.83
CA PRO A 605 17.47 11.87 -1.56
C PRO A 605 16.54 11.85 -2.78
N PRO A 606 16.84 11.01 -3.79
CA PRO A 606 15.88 10.72 -4.84
C PRO A 606 14.57 10.14 -4.26
N PRO A 607 13.38 10.46 -4.81
CA PRO A 607 12.09 10.03 -4.26
C PRO A 607 11.95 8.52 -4.04
N GLN A 608 12.54 7.70 -4.92
CA GLN A 608 12.51 6.24 -4.81
C GLN A 608 13.33 5.70 -3.62
N LEU A 609 14.30 6.48 -3.14
CA LEU A 609 15.23 6.13 -2.06
C LEU A 609 14.99 6.97 -0.79
N THR A 610 13.83 7.60 -0.67
CA THR A 610 13.38 8.22 0.57
C THR A 610 13.03 7.15 1.62
N ASP A 611 13.05 7.53 2.91
CA ASP A 611 12.66 6.69 4.05
C ASP A 611 13.46 5.37 4.22
N MET A 612 14.72 5.38 3.79
CA MET A 612 15.66 4.28 4.04
C MET A 612 16.04 4.23 5.53
N ARG A 613 15.93 3.05 6.12
CA ARG A 613 16.41 2.79 7.48
C ARG A 613 17.92 2.66 7.50
N ARG A 614 18.54 3.32 8.47
CA ARG A 614 19.95 3.15 8.83
C ARG A 614 20.25 1.67 9.10
N VAL A 615 21.46 1.24 8.78
CA VAL A 615 21.90 -0.10 9.18
C VAL A 615 22.12 -0.05 10.68
N ALA A 616 21.26 -0.75 11.43
CA ALA A 616 21.24 -0.69 12.86
C ALA A 616 21.49 -2.06 13.49
N VAL A 617 22.23 -2.07 14.59
CA VAL A 617 22.46 -3.22 15.46
C VAL A 617 21.99 -2.87 16.86
N ASP A 618 21.00 -3.60 17.34
CA ASP A 618 20.55 -3.52 18.73
C ASP A 618 21.24 -4.60 19.56
N LEU A 619 22.03 -4.15 20.53
CA LEU A 619 22.67 -4.98 21.53
C LEU A 619 21.92 -4.80 22.87
N ALA A 620 21.22 -5.85 23.28
CA ALA A 620 20.73 -6.02 24.64
C ALA A 620 21.63 -7.06 25.33
N PRO A 621 22.62 -6.63 26.13
CA PRO A 621 23.44 -7.56 26.90
C PRO A 621 22.55 -8.37 27.87
N PRO A 622 23.06 -9.45 28.49
CA PRO A 622 22.32 -10.23 29.51
C PRO A 622 21.92 -9.45 30.77
N VAL A 623 22.20 -8.14 30.80
CA VAL A 623 21.83 -7.21 31.86
C VAL A 623 20.72 -6.30 31.36
N ASP A 624 19.53 -6.43 31.95
CA ASP A 624 18.32 -5.69 31.54
C ASP A 624 18.40 -4.18 31.74
N TRP A 625 19.46 -3.68 32.38
CA TRP A 625 19.67 -2.27 32.67
C TRP A 625 20.52 -1.53 31.62
N ILE A 626 21.10 -2.20 30.61
CA ILE A 626 21.83 -1.54 29.50
C ILE A 626 21.19 -1.89 28.17
N THR A 627 21.06 -0.89 27.31
CA THR A 627 20.73 -1.07 25.88
C THR A 627 21.71 -0.24 25.05
N VAL A 628 22.25 -0.83 23.98
CA VAL A 628 23.15 -0.15 23.05
C VAL A 628 22.54 -0.25 21.65
N HIS A 629 22.33 0.89 21.02
CA HIS A 629 21.86 1.02 19.65
C HIS A 629 22.98 1.64 18.82
N VAL A 630 23.40 0.96 17.76
CA VAL A 630 24.41 1.46 16.83
C VAL A 630 23.78 1.55 15.46
N GLU A 631 23.83 2.72 14.84
CA GLU A 631 23.37 2.94 13.46
C GLU A 631 24.49 3.49 12.58
N ALA A 632 24.48 3.12 11.30
CA ALA A 632 25.42 3.61 10.31
C ALA A 632 24.80 3.67 8.90
N TYR A 633 25.41 4.49 8.04
CA TYR A 633 25.09 4.54 6.62
C TYR A 633 26.29 4.93 5.76
N VAL A 634 26.17 4.61 4.48
CA VAL A 634 27.04 5.08 3.40
C VAL A 634 26.18 5.31 2.15
N ALA A 635 26.40 6.41 1.46
CA ALA A 635 25.80 6.68 0.16
C ALA A 635 26.81 7.25 -0.82
N VAL A 636 26.65 6.89 -2.08
CA VAL A 636 27.45 7.37 -3.21
C VAL A 636 26.48 7.88 -4.26
N THR A 637 26.64 9.14 -4.67
CA THR A 637 25.84 9.77 -5.72
C THR A 637 26.75 10.16 -6.89
N SER A 638 26.19 10.81 -7.90
CA SER A 638 26.97 11.29 -9.06
C SER A 638 28.06 12.31 -8.66
N ASN A 639 27.85 13.05 -7.57
CA ASN A 639 28.72 14.15 -7.15
C ASN A 639 29.13 14.10 -5.67
N THR A 640 28.64 13.15 -4.86
CA THR A 640 28.98 13.05 -3.44
C THR A 640 29.29 11.63 -2.97
N ILE A 641 30.14 11.53 -1.95
CA ILE A 641 30.21 10.37 -1.06
C ILE A 641 29.81 10.82 0.34
N GLN A 642 28.95 10.05 0.98
CA GLN A 642 28.31 10.36 2.24
C GLN A 642 28.46 9.16 3.16
N PHE A 643 28.75 9.39 4.42
CA PHE A 643 28.74 8.32 5.41
C PHE A 643 28.60 8.90 6.81
N GLY A 644 28.06 8.11 7.71
CA GLY A 644 27.93 8.52 9.09
C GLY A 644 27.43 7.39 9.96
N GLY A 645 27.36 7.66 11.24
CA GLY A 645 26.81 6.73 12.19
C GLY A 645 26.67 7.35 13.56
N LYS A 646 25.86 6.69 14.37
CA LYS A 646 25.52 7.11 15.72
C LYS A 646 25.52 5.90 16.65
N VAL A 647 26.03 6.11 17.85
CA VAL A 647 26.00 5.13 18.94
C VAL A 647 25.20 5.76 20.08
N ASP A 648 24.10 5.13 20.45
CA ASP A 648 23.27 5.48 21.59
C ASP A 648 23.41 4.40 22.67
N VAL A 649 23.75 4.81 23.89
CA VAL A 649 23.89 3.94 25.07
C VAL A 649 22.91 4.41 26.13
N ASN A 650 21.98 3.53 26.49
CA ASN A 650 20.95 3.79 27.49
C ASN A 650 21.12 2.85 28.68
N ALA A 651 21.27 3.39 29.89
CA ALA A 651 21.40 2.66 31.14
C ALA A 651 20.29 3.04 32.13
N LYS A 652 19.53 2.07 32.67
CA LYS A 652 18.40 2.33 33.58
C LYS A 652 18.50 1.52 34.89
N LEU A 653 18.65 2.22 36.01
CA LEU A 653 18.76 1.64 37.35
C LEU A 653 17.67 2.23 38.27
N GLY A 654 16.52 1.55 38.34
CA GLY A 654 15.38 1.99 39.16
C GLY A 654 14.81 3.34 38.68
N PRO A 655 14.72 4.37 39.54
CA PRO A 655 14.22 5.69 39.15
C PRO A 655 15.24 6.53 38.37
N VAL A 656 16.50 6.09 38.26
CA VAL A 656 17.59 6.80 37.59
C VAL A 656 17.87 6.18 36.22
N SER A 657 18.07 7.00 35.20
CA SER A 657 18.54 6.58 33.88
C SER A 657 19.64 7.48 33.37
N ALA A 658 20.64 6.93 32.70
CA ALA A 658 21.67 7.67 31.98
C ALA A 658 21.56 7.34 30.49
N HIS A 659 21.67 8.35 29.64
CA HIS A 659 21.65 8.21 28.20
C HIS A 659 22.86 8.97 27.63
N ALA A 660 23.65 8.32 26.81
CA ALA A 660 24.82 8.90 26.17
C ALA A 660 24.77 8.60 24.67
N TRP A 661 25.13 9.58 23.85
CA TRP A 661 25.17 9.42 22.41
C TRP A 661 26.42 10.07 21.81
N ILE A 662 26.88 9.51 20.70
CA ILE A 662 27.90 10.11 19.84
C ILE A 662 27.57 9.79 18.38
N GLY A 663 27.54 10.81 17.55
CA GLY A 663 27.21 10.78 16.15
C GLY A 663 28.23 11.56 15.34
N LEU A 664 28.56 11.01 14.17
CA LEU A 664 29.40 11.65 13.17
C LEU A 664 28.76 11.42 11.81
N ASP A 665 28.47 12.52 11.10
CA ASP A 665 28.01 12.50 9.72
C ASP A 665 29.02 13.24 8.84
N ALA A 666 29.33 12.70 7.68
CA ALA A 666 30.26 13.26 6.73
C ALA A 666 29.66 13.25 5.31
N LEU A 667 29.82 14.37 4.62
CA LEU A 667 29.53 14.51 3.20
C LEU A 667 30.76 15.09 2.51
N PHE A 668 31.21 14.45 1.43
CA PHE A 668 32.22 14.97 0.53
C PHE A 668 31.59 15.14 -0.84
N GLN A 669 31.65 16.34 -1.39
CA GLN A 669 31.19 16.70 -2.71
C GLN A 669 32.38 16.91 -3.62
N TRP A 670 32.39 16.30 -4.82
CA TRP A 670 33.50 16.36 -5.77
C TRP A 670 33.30 17.41 -6.88
N SER A 671 32.04 17.71 -7.21
CA SER A 671 31.64 18.63 -8.27
C SER A 671 30.47 19.49 -7.79
N PRO A 672 30.43 20.80 -8.08
CA PRO A 672 31.35 21.57 -8.93
C PRO A 672 32.68 22.00 -8.29
N ARG A 673 32.85 21.79 -6.99
CA ARG A 673 34.11 21.99 -6.25
C ARG A 673 34.24 20.90 -5.20
N TYR A 674 35.47 20.58 -4.82
CA TYR A 674 35.65 19.75 -3.64
C TYR A 674 35.20 20.54 -2.41
N TYR A 675 34.21 20.00 -1.70
CA TYR A 675 33.67 20.56 -0.47
C TYR A 675 33.36 19.41 0.49
N PHE A 676 33.56 19.62 1.79
CA PHE A 676 33.15 18.65 2.78
C PHE A 676 32.32 19.30 3.88
N ILE A 677 31.48 18.49 4.51
CA ILE A 677 30.71 18.84 5.71
C ILE A 677 30.87 17.67 6.68
N PHE A 678 31.28 17.96 7.91
CA PHE A 678 31.21 17.06 9.04
C PHE A 678 30.25 17.62 10.06
N ILE A 679 29.27 16.82 10.48
CA ILE A 679 28.40 17.13 11.62
C ILE A 679 28.78 16.18 12.76
N VAL A 680 29.05 16.75 13.92
CA VAL A 680 29.32 16.02 15.16
C VAL A 680 28.22 16.34 16.14
N ASP A 681 27.58 15.29 16.66
CA ASP A 681 26.58 15.37 17.71
C ASP A 681 26.99 14.43 18.84
N ALA A 682 27.21 14.95 20.03
CA ALA A 682 27.60 14.12 21.17
C ALA A 682 27.02 14.67 22.47
N GLY A 683 26.62 13.78 23.36
CA GLY A 683 26.12 14.19 24.65
C GLY A 683 25.95 13.06 25.66
N ILE A 684 25.72 13.47 26.91
CA ILE A 684 25.35 12.61 28.01
C ILE A 684 24.30 13.32 28.85
N GLU A 685 23.23 12.61 29.22
CA GLU A 685 22.18 13.08 30.11
C GLU A 685 21.93 12.05 31.22
N ILE A 686 21.70 12.54 32.43
CA ILE A 686 21.33 11.74 33.60
C ILE A 686 19.96 12.23 34.06
N LYS A 687 18.98 11.33 34.10
CA LYS A 687 17.60 11.58 34.51
C LYS A 687 17.28 10.84 35.80
N ALA A 688 16.47 11.44 36.67
CA ALA A 688 15.87 10.79 37.82
C ALA A 688 14.37 11.11 37.91
N PHE A 689 13.54 10.09 38.14
CA PHE A 689 12.07 10.22 38.19
C PHE A 689 11.45 10.86 36.93
N GLY A 690 12.09 10.69 35.77
CA GLY A 690 11.66 11.27 34.49
C GLY A 690 12.12 12.71 34.23
N ALA A 691 12.81 13.35 35.17
CA ALA A 691 13.38 14.70 35.01
C ALA A 691 14.90 14.66 34.83
N THR A 692 15.45 15.54 33.99
CA THR A 692 16.91 15.67 33.79
C THR A 692 17.57 16.28 35.03
N LEU A 693 18.57 15.60 35.58
CA LEU A 693 19.40 16.07 36.70
C LEU A 693 20.60 16.86 36.20
N ALA A 694 21.30 16.30 35.23
CA ALA A 694 22.47 16.90 34.61
C ALA A 694 22.65 16.37 33.19
N GLY A 695 23.08 17.23 32.27
CA GLY A 695 23.42 16.84 30.92
C GLY A 695 24.44 17.77 30.28
N VAL A 696 25.25 17.23 29.39
CA VAL A 696 26.15 18.00 28.52
C VAL A 696 25.92 17.52 27.10
N SER A 697 25.68 18.43 26.18
CA SER A 697 25.54 18.14 24.75
C SER A 697 26.36 19.11 23.93
N PHE A 698 26.81 18.65 22.77
CA PHE A 698 27.55 19.40 21.78
C PHE A 698 27.02 19.03 20.40
N HIS A 699 26.63 20.05 19.63
CA HIS A 699 26.30 19.91 18.23
C HIS A 699 27.14 20.90 17.43
N GLY A 700 27.92 20.42 16.48
CA GLY A 700 28.79 21.28 15.67
C GLY A 700 28.96 20.79 14.25
N GLU A 701 29.20 21.73 13.35
CA GLU A 701 29.44 21.54 11.94
C GLU A 701 30.80 22.12 11.54
N LEU A 702 31.62 21.30 10.88
CA LEU A 702 32.88 21.69 10.26
C LEU A 702 32.76 21.53 8.75
N SER A 703 32.98 22.58 7.99
CA SER A 703 32.83 22.55 6.53
C SER A 703 33.91 23.35 5.79
N GLY A 704 34.10 23.06 4.50
CA GLY A 704 35.03 23.79 3.63
C GLY A 704 36.49 23.33 3.68
N MET A 705 37.21 23.46 2.55
CA MET A 705 38.63 23.07 2.44
C MET A 705 39.62 24.22 2.69
N HIS A 706 39.30 25.41 2.19
CA HIS A 706 40.18 26.58 2.13
C HIS A 706 39.30 27.81 1.85
N PRO A 707 38.80 28.50 2.88
CA PRO A 707 39.01 28.27 4.31
C PRO A 707 38.07 27.20 4.90
N TRP A 708 38.38 26.77 6.12
CA TRP A 708 37.58 25.87 6.95
C TRP A 708 36.65 26.74 7.79
N HIS A 709 35.40 26.30 7.93
CA HIS A 709 34.35 26.97 8.69
C HIS A 709 33.88 26.03 9.82
N LEU A 710 33.87 26.52 11.06
CA LEU A 710 33.32 25.81 12.23
C LEU A 710 32.21 26.63 12.88
N GLU A 711 31.07 25.99 13.09
CA GLU A 711 29.93 26.52 13.84
C GLU A 711 29.33 25.43 14.74
N GLY A 712 28.70 25.80 15.84
CA GLY A 712 28.08 24.83 16.75
C GLY A 712 27.62 25.44 18.06
N THR A 713 26.97 24.64 18.88
CA THR A 713 26.48 25.03 20.22
C THR A 713 26.78 23.90 21.21
N ALA A 714 27.35 24.25 22.35
CA ALA A 714 27.48 23.38 23.51
C ALA A 714 26.44 23.78 24.55
N SER A 715 25.74 22.81 25.15
CA SER A 715 24.74 23.08 26.19
C SER A 715 25.03 22.25 27.44
N VAL A 716 24.95 22.90 28.61
CA VAL A 716 25.04 22.25 29.92
C VAL A 716 23.70 22.43 30.64
N GLU A 717 23.04 21.33 30.92
CA GLU A 717 21.78 21.27 31.66
C GLU A 717 22.05 20.82 33.09
N ILE A 718 21.51 21.53 34.09
CA ILE A 718 21.57 21.16 35.51
C ILE A 718 20.19 21.44 36.12
N LEU A 719 19.44 20.39 36.44
CA LEU A 719 18.10 20.43 37.01
C LEU A 719 17.09 21.29 36.21
N PHE A 720 16.97 22.57 36.53
CA PHE A 720 16.05 23.53 35.91
C PHE A 720 16.76 24.69 35.19
N TRP A 721 18.09 24.60 35.06
CA TRP A 721 18.92 25.58 34.34
C TRP A 721 19.54 24.92 33.11
N THR A 722 19.48 25.60 31.96
CA THR A 722 20.24 25.24 30.77
C THR A 722 21.12 26.42 30.38
N VAL A 723 22.41 26.18 30.22
CA VAL A 723 23.40 27.17 29.78
C VAL A 723 23.89 26.78 28.40
N HIS A 724 23.70 27.64 27.41
CA HIS A 724 24.19 27.46 26.05
C HIS A 724 25.48 28.27 25.84
N ALA A 725 26.43 27.69 25.13
CA ALA A 725 27.67 28.31 24.69
C ALA A 725 27.80 28.11 23.17
N ASP A 726 27.65 29.20 22.43
CA ASP A 726 27.80 29.20 20.97
C ASP A 726 29.28 29.21 20.59
N ILE A 727 29.63 28.38 19.60
CA ILE A 727 30.96 28.21 19.04
C ILE A 727 30.86 28.60 17.56
N GLY A 728 31.49 29.71 17.17
CA GLY A 728 31.52 30.15 15.77
C GLY A 728 30.56 31.30 15.43
N PRO A 729 30.58 31.75 14.15
CA PRO A 729 31.35 31.19 13.04
C PRO A 729 32.86 31.48 13.17
N LEU A 730 33.67 30.42 13.15
CA LEU A 730 35.14 30.50 13.11
C LEU A 730 35.61 30.10 11.71
N GLU A 731 36.48 30.90 11.11
CA GLU A 731 37.03 30.65 9.77
C GLU A 731 38.57 30.67 9.82
N TRP A 732 39.22 29.64 9.29
CA TRP A 732 40.69 29.56 9.24
C TRP A 732 41.20 28.77 8.04
N GLY A 733 42.46 28.99 7.66
CA GLY A 733 43.06 28.41 6.46
C GLY A 733 43.24 29.45 5.35
N GLU A 734 44.26 29.25 4.52
CA GLU A 734 44.52 30.17 3.40
C GLU A 734 43.49 29.96 2.30
N LEU A 735 42.91 31.04 1.77
CA LEU A 735 42.16 30.99 0.52
C LEU A 735 43.06 30.41 -0.57
N ASP A 736 42.62 29.32 -1.20
CA ASP A 736 43.39 28.66 -2.25
C ASP A 736 43.62 29.64 -3.42
N LYS A 737 44.88 30.08 -3.56
CA LYS A 737 45.37 30.93 -4.65
C LYS A 737 46.16 30.11 -5.68
N SER A 738 46.17 28.78 -5.59
CA SER A 738 46.83 27.95 -6.58
C SER A 738 46.22 28.26 -7.95
N VAL A 739 47.07 28.65 -8.91
CA VAL A 739 46.65 28.90 -10.28
C VAL A 739 46.30 27.53 -10.84
N ALA A 740 45.01 27.23 -10.89
CA ALA A 740 44.51 25.96 -11.39
C ALA A 740 45.07 25.69 -12.79
N GLU A 741 45.56 24.46 -13.00
CA GLU A 741 46.24 24.07 -14.23
C GLU A 741 45.30 24.24 -15.42
N LEU A 742 45.73 24.98 -16.44
CA LEU A 742 44.89 25.31 -17.59
C LEU A 742 44.75 24.08 -18.49
N VAL A 743 43.56 23.44 -18.49
CA VAL A 743 43.30 22.28 -19.35
C VAL A 743 42.97 22.77 -20.76
N ASN A 744 43.48 22.09 -21.81
CA ASN A 744 43.13 22.38 -23.20
C ASN A 744 41.98 21.47 -23.67
N PRO A 745 40.74 22.00 -23.81
CA PRO A 745 39.58 21.17 -24.17
C PRO A 745 39.69 20.57 -25.57
N LEU A 746 40.36 21.26 -26.49
CA LEU A 746 40.52 20.80 -27.87
C LEU A 746 41.30 19.48 -27.93
N GLN A 747 42.35 19.35 -27.12
CA GLN A 747 43.16 18.14 -27.06
C GLN A 747 42.37 16.96 -26.50
N VAL A 748 41.56 17.20 -25.45
CA VAL A 748 40.69 16.19 -24.85
C VAL A 748 39.65 15.70 -25.86
N ALA A 749 39.01 16.63 -26.57
CA ALA A 749 38.03 16.31 -27.61
C ALA A 749 38.64 15.55 -28.79
N GLN A 750 39.81 15.98 -29.28
CA GLN A 750 40.50 15.33 -30.39
C GLN A 750 40.88 13.89 -30.05
N GLN A 751 41.38 13.65 -28.84
CA GLN A 751 41.72 12.30 -28.38
C GLN A 751 40.46 11.42 -28.33
N ALA A 752 39.36 11.94 -27.77
CA ALA A 752 38.11 11.20 -27.67
C ALA A 752 37.49 10.86 -29.04
N LEU A 753 37.59 11.76 -30.03
CA LEU A 753 37.10 11.52 -31.40
C LEU A 753 37.92 10.48 -32.19
N THR A 754 39.14 10.19 -31.75
CA THR A 754 40.03 9.21 -32.40
C THR A 754 39.70 7.77 -31.98
N GLU A 755 38.94 7.58 -30.89
CA GLU A 755 38.56 6.25 -30.42
C GLU A 755 37.53 5.60 -31.34
N ASN A 756 37.68 4.29 -31.64
CA ASN A 756 36.72 3.55 -32.47
C ASN A 756 35.29 3.57 -31.89
N THR A 757 35.17 3.64 -30.56
CA THR A 757 33.92 3.72 -29.81
C THR A 757 33.16 5.03 -30.03
N ALA A 758 33.82 6.09 -30.52
CA ALA A 758 33.17 7.35 -30.85
C ALA A 758 32.30 7.26 -32.11
N TRP A 759 32.48 6.24 -32.94
CA TRP A 759 31.86 6.12 -34.27
C TRP A 759 30.82 4.99 -34.29
N THR A 760 29.56 5.35 -34.51
CA THR A 760 28.41 4.44 -34.52
C THR A 760 27.70 4.46 -35.87
N LEU A 761 27.33 3.27 -36.35
CA LEU A 761 26.54 3.09 -37.56
C LEU A 761 25.05 3.10 -37.24
N ILE A 762 24.30 3.99 -37.88
CA ILE A 762 22.85 4.06 -37.75
C ILE A 762 22.22 3.59 -39.07
N PRO A 763 21.50 2.45 -39.09
CA PRO A 763 20.85 1.96 -40.29
C PRO A 763 19.69 2.87 -40.73
N PRO A 764 19.23 2.77 -41.99
CA PRO A 764 18.04 3.47 -42.46
C PRO A 764 16.78 3.14 -41.63
N VAL A 765 15.83 4.08 -41.57
CA VAL A 765 14.55 3.84 -40.91
C VAL A 765 13.74 2.79 -41.70
N GLY A 766 13.24 1.76 -41.03
CA GLY A 766 12.43 0.70 -41.64
C GLY A 766 13.22 -0.51 -42.16
N THR A 767 14.55 -0.53 -42.05
CA THR A 767 15.33 -1.75 -42.30
C THR A 767 15.43 -2.60 -41.04
N GLU A 768 14.61 -3.65 -40.95
CA GLU A 768 14.95 -4.80 -40.11
C GLU A 768 16.12 -5.52 -40.81
N THR A 769 17.29 -5.57 -40.17
CA THR A 769 18.51 -6.17 -40.74
C THR A 769 18.32 -7.67 -40.99
N LEU A 770 17.85 -8.04 -42.19
CA LEU A 770 17.74 -9.43 -42.65
C LEU A 770 19.02 -9.92 -43.35
N ALA A 771 20.00 -9.03 -43.56
CA ALA A 771 21.31 -9.37 -44.13
C ALA A 771 22.44 -8.71 -43.34
N ARG A 772 23.51 -9.48 -43.07
CA ARG A 772 24.77 -9.01 -42.47
C ARG A 772 25.87 -9.10 -43.53
N PHE A 773 26.69 -8.06 -43.65
CA PHE A 773 27.89 -8.12 -44.50
C PHE A 773 28.86 -9.18 -43.96
N ASN A 774 29.45 -9.98 -44.85
CA ASN A 774 30.48 -10.97 -44.47
C ASN A 774 31.69 -10.23 -43.86
N GLU A 775 32.22 -10.75 -42.75
CA GLU A 775 33.38 -10.19 -42.07
C GLU A 775 34.62 -10.28 -42.98
N ASN A 776 35.00 -9.19 -43.62
CA ASN A 776 36.29 -9.08 -44.31
C ASN A 776 36.88 -7.68 -44.14
N THR A 777 38.12 -7.65 -43.60
CA THR A 777 39.23 -6.66 -43.67
C THR A 777 38.99 -5.14 -43.65
N ILE A 778 37.76 -4.63 -43.72
CA ILE A 778 37.43 -3.21 -43.66
C ILE A 778 36.73 -2.95 -42.31
N PRO A 779 37.28 -2.10 -41.43
CA PRO A 779 36.84 -2.00 -40.04
C PRO A 779 35.46 -1.35 -39.84
N LEU A 780 34.91 -0.63 -40.85
CA LEU A 780 33.60 0.02 -40.74
C LEU A 780 32.93 0.15 -42.12
N LEU A 781 31.77 -0.49 -42.32
CA LEU A 781 30.96 -0.39 -43.54
C LEU A 781 29.67 0.37 -43.25
N VAL A 782 29.42 1.46 -43.98
CA VAL A 782 28.22 2.30 -43.83
C VAL A 782 27.20 1.95 -44.93
N HIS A 783 25.95 1.72 -44.56
CA HIS A 783 24.88 1.54 -45.53
C HIS A 783 24.69 2.81 -46.39
N PRO A 784 24.53 2.74 -47.72
CA PRO A 784 24.42 3.93 -48.58
C PRO A 784 23.25 4.87 -48.24
N LEU A 785 22.17 4.32 -47.70
CA LEU A 785 21.00 5.06 -47.17
C LEU A 785 21.01 5.22 -45.64
N GLY A 786 22.05 4.74 -44.98
CA GLY A 786 22.23 4.85 -43.54
C GLY A 786 22.92 6.15 -43.17
N SER A 787 23.28 6.26 -41.90
CA SER A 787 23.98 7.43 -41.36
C SER A 787 25.13 6.99 -40.47
N LEU A 788 26.20 7.78 -40.46
CA LEU A 788 27.34 7.61 -39.57
C LEU A 788 27.24 8.68 -38.48
N GLU A 789 27.12 8.26 -37.23
CA GLU A 789 27.12 9.16 -36.08
C GLU A 789 28.48 9.10 -35.38
N VAL A 790 29.06 10.27 -35.10
CA VAL A 790 30.23 10.41 -34.26
C VAL A 790 29.84 11.18 -33.00
N LYS A 791 30.19 10.66 -31.82
CA LYS A 791 29.92 11.27 -30.50
C LYS A 791 31.13 11.11 -29.59
N GLN A 792 31.43 12.12 -28.78
CA GLN A 792 32.33 12.00 -27.64
C GLN A 792 31.71 12.61 -26.38
N LEU A 793 32.03 12.06 -25.22
CA LEU A 793 31.39 12.42 -23.94
C LEU A 793 32.33 13.14 -22.95
N LYS A 794 33.48 13.63 -23.43
CA LYS A 794 34.48 14.25 -22.55
C LYS A 794 34.27 15.76 -22.39
N VAL A 795 33.84 16.45 -23.43
CA VAL A 795 33.64 17.91 -23.43
C VAL A 795 32.43 18.28 -24.29
N PRO A 796 31.50 19.15 -23.86
CA PRO A 796 30.43 19.61 -24.75
C PRO A 796 30.98 20.52 -25.87
N PHE A 797 30.45 20.36 -27.07
CA PHE A 797 30.71 21.19 -28.24
C PHE A 797 29.68 22.31 -28.38
N GLU A 798 30.01 23.34 -29.17
CA GLU A 798 29.13 24.49 -29.46
C GLU A 798 28.57 25.18 -28.22
N THR A 799 29.24 25.01 -27.07
CA THR A 799 28.82 25.47 -25.75
C THR A 799 29.98 26.20 -25.11
N ASP A 800 29.69 27.34 -24.48
CA ASP A 800 30.69 28.08 -23.71
C ASP A 800 30.93 27.38 -22.37
N ILE A 801 32.16 26.95 -22.15
CA ILE A 801 32.64 26.27 -20.95
C ILE A 801 33.69 27.13 -20.24
N ASP A 802 33.64 27.12 -18.91
CA ASP A 802 34.56 27.84 -18.04
C ASP A 802 35.68 26.93 -17.50
N ARG A 803 35.40 25.64 -17.37
CA ARG A 803 36.25 24.65 -16.70
C ARG A 803 36.01 23.23 -17.24
N ILE A 804 36.89 22.29 -16.90
CA ILE A 804 36.67 20.85 -16.98
C ILE A 804 37.02 20.30 -15.60
N GLY A 805 36.01 19.83 -14.87
CA GLY A 805 36.17 19.45 -13.46
C GLY A 805 36.53 20.67 -12.61
N SER A 806 37.64 20.58 -11.88
CA SER A 806 38.13 21.70 -11.04
C SER A 806 39.01 22.69 -11.81
N ASN A 807 39.43 22.36 -13.03
CA ASN A 807 40.47 23.08 -13.75
C ASN A 807 39.88 24.05 -14.80
N PRO A 808 40.32 25.32 -14.85
CA PRO A 808 39.91 26.28 -15.87
C PRO A 808 40.42 25.84 -17.25
N VAL A 809 39.69 26.24 -18.29
CA VAL A 809 40.05 25.88 -19.66
C VAL A 809 40.83 26.96 -20.39
N SER A 810 41.70 26.55 -21.31
CA SER A 810 42.44 27.46 -22.19
C SER A 810 41.57 28.06 -23.31
N THR A 811 40.52 27.34 -23.72
CA THR A 811 39.60 27.72 -24.78
C THR A 811 38.17 27.44 -24.32
N ARG A 812 37.31 28.45 -24.40
CA ARG A 812 35.95 28.36 -23.84
C ARG A 812 34.94 27.64 -24.73
N ARG A 813 35.22 27.42 -26.00
CA ARG A 813 34.25 26.83 -26.92
C ARG A 813 34.95 26.02 -28.00
N ILE A 814 34.45 24.82 -28.26
CA ILE A 814 34.91 23.97 -29.35
C ILE A 814 33.79 23.90 -30.38
N ASN A 815 34.10 24.30 -31.61
CA ASN A 815 33.15 24.22 -32.71
C ASN A 815 33.57 23.12 -33.68
N LEU A 816 32.60 22.41 -34.23
CA LEU A 816 32.85 21.38 -35.23
C LEU A 816 32.76 21.98 -36.64
N SER A 817 33.82 21.81 -37.43
CA SER A 817 33.79 22.16 -38.86
C SER A 817 32.97 21.16 -39.66
N ALA A 818 32.49 21.55 -40.85
CA ALA A 818 31.84 20.64 -41.78
C ALA A 818 32.74 19.41 -42.07
N PRO A 819 32.25 18.18 -41.84
CA PRO A 819 33.01 16.96 -42.08
C PRO A 819 33.18 16.71 -43.57
N LYS A 820 34.32 16.09 -43.91
CA LYS A 820 34.65 15.63 -45.26
C LYS A 820 34.73 14.11 -45.29
N VAL A 821 34.27 13.51 -46.38
CA VAL A 821 34.40 12.07 -46.64
C VAL A 821 35.40 11.92 -47.78
N GLY A 822 36.65 11.56 -47.45
CA GLY A 822 37.77 11.73 -48.38
C GLY A 822 38.00 13.21 -48.68
N GLU A 823 38.07 13.58 -49.95
CA GLU A 823 38.21 14.98 -50.41
C GLU A 823 36.87 15.69 -50.66
N LEU A 824 35.74 14.99 -50.47
CA LEU A 824 34.40 15.53 -50.75
C LEU A 824 33.74 16.10 -49.49
N ASP A 825 33.09 17.24 -49.65
CA ASP A 825 32.24 17.81 -48.59
C ASP A 825 31.02 16.89 -48.37
N SER A 826 30.67 16.68 -47.10
CA SER A 826 29.46 15.96 -46.72
C SER A 826 28.20 16.72 -47.16
N GLN A 827 27.20 16.00 -47.71
CA GLN A 827 25.99 16.64 -48.25
C GLN A 827 24.99 17.06 -47.16
N ALA A 828 24.92 16.32 -46.05
CA ALA A 828 24.05 16.70 -44.93
C ALA A 828 24.61 16.23 -43.59
N VAL A 829 24.54 17.13 -42.61
CA VAL A 829 25.10 16.99 -41.27
C VAL A 829 24.13 17.57 -40.27
N SER A 830 23.87 16.85 -39.18
CA SER A 830 23.15 17.37 -38.02
C SER A 830 23.99 17.22 -36.77
N HIS A 831 23.77 18.06 -35.76
CA HIS A 831 24.42 17.90 -34.47
C HIS A 831 23.89 16.64 -33.78
N SER A 832 24.80 15.91 -33.14
CA SER A 832 24.45 14.88 -32.17
C SER A 832 24.57 15.50 -30.78
N THR A 833 23.55 15.28 -29.95
CA THR A 833 23.51 15.74 -28.56
C THR A 833 23.63 14.55 -27.60
N ASP A 834 24.14 14.82 -26.40
CA ASP A 834 24.13 13.88 -25.27
C ASP A 834 24.10 14.66 -23.94
N HIS A 835 23.89 13.95 -22.84
CA HIS A 835 23.75 14.53 -21.51
C HIS A 835 25.12 14.80 -20.85
N PHE A 836 25.40 16.05 -20.50
CA PHE A 836 26.59 16.43 -19.72
C PHE A 836 26.20 17.07 -18.39
N PRO A 837 26.98 16.85 -17.32
CA PRO A 837 26.77 17.53 -16.04
C PRO A 837 27.23 18.99 -16.15
N PRO A 838 26.32 19.98 -16.19
CA PRO A 838 26.69 21.35 -16.51
C PRO A 838 27.60 21.95 -15.42
N GLY A 839 27.48 21.53 -14.16
CA GLY A 839 28.37 21.95 -13.07
C GLY A 839 29.84 21.57 -13.27
N HIS A 840 30.11 20.56 -14.09
CA HIS A 840 31.48 20.14 -14.45
C HIS A 840 32.14 21.06 -15.49
N PHE A 841 31.35 21.86 -16.23
CA PHE A 841 31.83 22.67 -17.35
C PHE A 841 31.58 24.17 -17.19
N ILE A 842 30.47 24.56 -16.58
CA ILE A 842 30.01 25.95 -16.45
C ILE A 842 30.16 26.38 -14.99
N LYS A 843 30.61 27.61 -14.76
CA LYS A 843 30.65 28.20 -13.43
C LYS A 843 29.25 28.71 -13.07
N MET A 844 28.69 28.21 -11.97
CA MET A 844 27.34 28.53 -11.49
C MET A 844 27.38 29.15 -10.10
N ASN A 845 26.42 30.02 -9.81
CA ASN A 845 26.16 30.48 -8.44
C ASN A 845 25.39 29.41 -7.63
N ASP A 846 25.24 29.62 -6.32
CA ASP A 846 24.67 28.62 -5.41
C ASP A 846 23.16 28.36 -5.68
N ASP A 847 22.41 29.40 -6.04
CA ASP A 847 20.98 29.29 -6.40
C ASP A 847 20.78 28.49 -7.71
N GLU A 848 21.66 28.70 -8.69
CA GLU A 848 21.68 27.94 -9.95
C GLU A 848 22.08 26.48 -9.70
N GLN A 849 23.05 26.22 -8.82
CA GLN A 849 23.44 24.85 -8.47
C GLN A 849 22.31 24.06 -7.80
N ALA A 850 21.47 24.72 -7.01
CA ALA A 850 20.35 24.09 -6.33
C ALA A 850 19.12 23.83 -7.23
N THR A 851 18.96 24.62 -8.30
CA THR A 851 17.75 24.60 -9.14
C THR A 851 17.96 23.97 -10.51
N ARG A 852 19.21 23.88 -10.98
CA ARG A 852 19.55 23.37 -12.31
C ARG A 852 19.61 21.83 -12.31
N PRO A 853 19.17 21.16 -13.39
CA PRO A 853 19.28 19.71 -13.51
C PRO A 853 20.74 19.21 -13.39
N ASP A 854 20.93 18.04 -12.79
CA ASP A 854 22.25 17.40 -12.65
C ASP A 854 22.94 17.15 -14.00
N PHE A 855 22.15 16.98 -15.07
CA PHE A 855 22.62 16.81 -16.45
C PHE A 855 21.70 17.52 -17.46
N GLU A 856 22.29 18.10 -18.50
CA GLU A 856 21.60 18.80 -19.60
C GLU A 856 22.10 18.29 -20.96
N GLU A 857 21.25 18.36 -21.99
CA GLU A 857 21.66 18.01 -23.36
C GLU A 857 22.56 19.09 -23.96
N PHE A 858 23.76 18.70 -24.37
CA PHE A 858 24.67 19.55 -25.13
C PHE A 858 25.13 18.86 -26.42
N PRO A 859 25.47 19.61 -27.47
CA PRO A 859 26.10 19.06 -28.66
C PRO A 859 27.41 18.35 -28.29
N CYS A 860 27.64 17.17 -28.83
CA CYS A 860 28.77 16.31 -28.46
C CYS A 860 29.41 15.61 -29.66
N GLY A 861 28.87 15.87 -30.85
CA GLY A 861 29.28 15.24 -32.08
C GLY A 861 28.39 15.62 -33.25
N MET A 862 28.38 14.78 -34.28
CA MET A 862 27.62 15.02 -35.50
C MET A 862 27.14 13.70 -36.13
N LYS A 863 26.03 13.78 -36.85
CA LYS A 863 25.51 12.72 -37.70
C LYS A 863 25.69 13.11 -39.16
N ILE A 864 26.35 12.23 -39.91
CA ILE A 864 26.72 12.42 -41.32
C ILE A 864 25.84 11.50 -42.18
N VAL A 865 25.19 12.07 -43.20
CA VAL A 865 24.43 11.33 -44.21
C VAL A 865 24.93 11.63 -45.62
N THR A 866 24.81 10.64 -46.50
CA THR A 866 25.18 10.73 -47.92
C THR A 866 24.23 11.65 -48.70
N THR A 867 22.95 11.72 -48.32
CA THR A 867 21.94 12.59 -48.93
C THR A 867 20.72 12.76 -48.01
N THR A 868 19.98 13.88 -48.12
CA THR A 868 18.70 14.08 -47.42
C THR A 868 17.53 13.33 -48.07
N THR A 869 17.68 12.94 -49.34
CA THR A 869 16.65 12.24 -50.11
C THR A 869 17.28 11.08 -50.87
N PRO A 870 16.85 9.82 -50.65
CA PRO A 870 17.37 8.67 -51.39
C PRO A 870 17.22 8.88 -52.90
N LYS A 871 18.33 8.94 -53.63
CA LYS A 871 18.29 8.80 -55.09
C LYS A 871 18.10 7.32 -55.40
N SER A 872 16.87 6.92 -55.70
CA SER A 872 16.56 5.59 -56.22
C SER A 872 16.50 5.64 -57.74
N GLY A 873 16.85 4.53 -58.39
CA GLY A 873 16.53 4.32 -59.80
C GLY A 873 15.03 4.03 -59.97
N ASP A 874 14.61 3.71 -61.19
CA ASP A 874 13.22 3.37 -61.48
C ASP A 874 12.74 2.20 -60.59
N THR A 875 11.55 2.37 -60.01
CA THR A 875 10.97 1.35 -59.12
C THR A 875 10.72 0.08 -59.92
N THR A 876 11.45 -0.99 -59.58
CA THR A 876 11.21 -2.33 -60.12
C THR A 876 10.51 -3.16 -59.06
N SER A 877 9.26 -3.54 -59.31
CA SER A 877 8.49 -4.39 -58.40
C SER A 877 8.82 -5.86 -58.63
N ALA A 878 9.23 -6.56 -57.57
CA ALA A 878 9.41 -8.01 -57.56
C ALA A 878 8.62 -8.60 -56.39
N THR A 879 7.96 -9.74 -56.60
CA THR A 879 7.30 -10.46 -55.51
C THR A 879 8.35 -11.14 -54.65
N TYR A 880 8.52 -10.69 -53.41
CA TYR A 880 9.50 -11.26 -52.49
C TYR A 880 8.97 -12.60 -51.92
N GLN A 881 9.67 -13.71 -52.18
CA GLN A 881 9.42 -14.99 -51.49
C GLN A 881 10.48 -15.21 -50.41
N TRP A 882 10.04 -15.31 -49.16
CA TRP A 882 10.87 -15.71 -48.03
C TRP A 882 10.82 -17.23 -47.87
N ASN A 883 11.97 -17.90 -47.99
CA ASN A 883 12.10 -19.31 -47.67
C ASN A 883 12.95 -19.47 -46.41
N THR A 884 12.37 -20.10 -45.37
CA THR A 884 13.13 -20.50 -44.18
C THR A 884 14.00 -21.70 -44.53
N VAL A 885 15.30 -21.50 -44.63
CA VAL A 885 16.28 -22.57 -44.86
C VAL A 885 16.78 -23.05 -43.50
N TYR A 886 16.67 -24.35 -43.23
CA TYR A 886 17.30 -24.97 -42.07
C TYR A 886 18.68 -25.50 -42.51
N PRO A 887 19.79 -24.88 -42.07
CA PRO A 887 21.11 -25.34 -42.44
C PRO A 887 21.26 -26.83 -42.07
N HIS A 888 21.79 -27.63 -43.00
CA HIS A 888 21.98 -29.09 -42.89
C HIS A 888 20.72 -29.97 -43.04
N GLN A 889 19.56 -29.41 -43.41
CA GLN A 889 18.39 -30.20 -43.82
C GLN A 889 18.03 -29.92 -45.28
N SER A 890 18.15 -30.94 -46.13
CA SER A 890 17.63 -30.92 -47.49
C SER A 890 16.14 -31.28 -47.46
N PHE A 891 15.27 -30.36 -47.86
CA PHE A 891 13.85 -30.67 -48.09
C PHE A 891 13.63 -30.93 -49.57
N GLU A 892 13.09 -32.10 -49.91
CA GLU A 892 12.50 -32.32 -51.23
C GLU A 892 11.14 -31.61 -51.26
N SER A 893 10.99 -30.57 -52.08
CA SER A 893 9.70 -29.92 -52.31
C SER A 893 8.83 -30.81 -53.21
N HIS A 894 8.19 -31.82 -52.62
CA HIS A 894 7.19 -32.61 -53.35
C HIS A 894 5.89 -31.82 -53.52
N LEU A 895 5.61 -31.47 -54.76
CA LEU A 895 4.34 -30.93 -55.25
C LEU A 895 3.26 -32.02 -55.12
N LEU A 896 2.39 -31.92 -54.11
CA LEU A 896 1.26 -32.83 -53.95
C LEU A 896 -0.04 -32.15 -54.40
N GLU A 897 -0.39 -32.32 -55.68
CA GLU A 897 -1.74 -32.17 -56.20
C GLU A 897 -2.56 -33.42 -55.81
N TRP A 898 -3.50 -33.37 -54.86
CA TRP A 898 -4.56 -34.39 -54.85
C TRP A 898 -5.93 -33.89 -54.40
N ASN A 899 -6.89 -34.19 -55.27
CA ASN A 899 -8.32 -34.10 -55.11
C ASN A 899 -8.85 -35.34 -54.36
N LEU A 900 -9.58 -35.09 -53.28
CA LEU A 900 -10.53 -35.91 -52.51
C LEU A 900 -10.58 -37.44 -52.69
N LEU A 901 -10.44 -38.15 -51.56
CA LEU A 901 -11.33 -39.25 -51.19
C LEU A 901 -11.59 -39.26 -49.66
N SER A 902 -12.21 -38.15 -49.23
CA SER A 902 -13.39 -38.00 -48.34
C SER A 902 -13.63 -38.87 -47.08
N VAL A 903 -12.81 -39.87 -46.74
CA VAL A 903 -12.92 -40.60 -45.45
C VAL A 903 -11.64 -40.47 -44.61
N ALA A 904 -10.47 -40.33 -45.25
CA ALA A 904 -9.21 -40.09 -44.55
C ALA A 904 -9.11 -38.67 -43.94
N SER A 905 -9.90 -37.71 -44.45
CA SER A 905 -9.85 -36.31 -44.01
C SER A 905 -10.52 -36.06 -42.66
N MET A 906 -11.41 -36.91 -42.17
CA MET A 906 -11.99 -36.72 -40.82
C MET A 906 -11.02 -37.24 -39.74
N ALA A 907 -10.33 -38.37 -40.01
CA ALA A 907 -9.38 -38.98 -39.09
C ALA A 907 -8.02 -38.24 -39.04
N MET A 908 -7.61 -37.61 -40.15
CA MET A 908 -6.36 -36.82 -40.23
C MET A 908 -6.55 -35.34 -39.86
N ARG A 909 -7.78 -34.87 -39.58
CA ARG A 909 -8.03 -33.47 -39.18
C ARG A 909 -7.80 -33.18 -37.69
N THR A 910 -7.72 -34.21 -36.85
CA THR A 910 -7.65 -34.06 -35.38
C THR A 910 -6.34 -34.52 -34.75
N ASN A 911 -5.39 -35.09 -35.51
CA ASN A 911 -4.10 -35.48 -34.96
C ASN A 911 -3.18 -34.25 -34.78
N ALA A 912 -2.57 -34.14 -33.60
CA ALA A 912 -1.63 -33.09 -33.20
C ALA A 912 -0.44 -32.92 -34.16
N VAL A 913 0.00 -33.98 -34.85
CA VAL A 913 1.11 -33.91 -35.82
C VAL A 913 0.71 -33.12 -37.07
N SER A 914 -0.52 -33.29 -37.55
CA SER A 914 -1.06 -32.59 -38.73
C SER A 914 -1.52 -31.15 -38.46
N VAL A 915 -1.80 -30.82 -37.20
CA VAL A 915 -2.06 -29.43 -36.76
C VAL A 915 -0.75 -28.67 -36.59
N SER A 916 0.27 -29.30 -36.01
CA SER A 916 1.61 -28.68 -35.85
C SER A 916 2.32 -28.47 -37.18
N GLN A 917 2.14 -29.34 -38.18
CA GLN A 917 2.67 -29.09 -39.52
C GLN A 917 1.96 -27.92 -40.23
N ARG A 918 0.65 -27.73 -40.03
CA ARG A 918 -0.07 -26.57 -40.61
C ARG A 918 0.30 -25.25 -39.96
N GLN A 919 0.58 -25.26 -38.66
CA GLN A 919 1.02 -24.06 -37.93
C GLN A 919 2.50 -23.71 -38.17
N ARG A 920 3.25 -24.53 -38.91
CA ARG A 920 4.63 -24.21 -39.33
C ARG A 920 4.72 -23.39 -40.62
N GLY A 921 3.62 -23.23 -41.35
CA GLY A 921 3.57 -22.29 -42.47
C GLY A 921 3.54 -20.86 -41.94
N ASN A 922 4.38 -19.98 -42.50
CA ASN A 922 4.37 -18.56 -42.14
C ASN A 922 2.98 -17.96 -42.44
N PRO A 923 2.21 -17.52 -41.42
CA PRO A 923 0.84 -17.05 -41.60
C PRO A 923 0.75 -15.74 -42.40
N TYR A 924 1.87 -15.09 -42.69
CA TYR A 924 1.95 -13.87 -43.48
C TYR A 924 2.18 -14.10 -44.99
N LEU A 925 2.34 -15.36 -45.43
CA LEU A 925 2.41 -15.71 -46.85
C LEU A 925 0.99 -15.97 -47.38
N ALA A 926 0.45 -15.05 -48.18
CA ALA A 926 -0.73 -15.32 -48.99
C ALA A 926 -0.36 -16.35 -50.08
N ASP A 927 -1.23 -17.34 -50.32
CA ASP A 927 -1.14 -18.24 -51.47
C ASP A 927 -1.36 -17.41 -52.75
N VAL A 928 -0.28 -16.87 -53.31
CA VAL A 928 -0.31 -16.21 -54.63
C VAL A 928 -0.12 -17.29 -55.69
N PRO A 929 -1.08 -17.47 -56.63
CA PRO A 929 -0.87 -18.33 -57.79
C PRO A 929 0.34 -17.81 -58.58
N ARG A 930 1.33 -18.66 -58.86
CA ARG A 930 2.50 -18.26 -59.64
C ARG A 930 2.08 -17.84 -61.05
N GLY A 931 2.05 -16.53 -61.28
CA GLY A 931 2.08 -15.94 -62.60
C GLY A 931 3.44 -16.17 -63.26
N THR A 932 3.40 -16.46 -64.55
CA THR A 932 4.53 -16.66 -65.46
C THR A 932 5.27 -15.36 -65.74
N GLU A 933 6.13 -14.90 -64.84
CA GLU A 933 7.02 -13.76 -65.14
C GLU A 933 8.49 -14.17 -65.08
N GLU A 934 9.19 -13.88 -66.18
CA GLU A 934 10.62 -14.12 -66.37
C GLU A 934 11.44 -13.47 -65.24
N PRO A 935 12.52 -14.12 -64.77
CA PRO A 935 13.37 -13.55 -63.73
C PRO A 935 13.95 -12.20 -64.18
N ILE A 936 13.99 -11.24 -63.26
CA ILE A 936 14.61 -9.93 -63.48
C ILE A 936 16.11 -10.15 -63.73
N GLU A 937 16.57 -9.91 -64.95
CA GLU A 937 17.99 -9.86 -65.28
C GLU A 937 18.60 -8.53 -64.82
N ILE A 938 19.54 -8.60 -63.88
CA ILE A 938 20.37 -7.46 -63.49
C ILE A 938 21.30 -7.15 -64.67
N ARG A 939 21.07 -6.04 -65.38
CA ARG A 939 22.01 -5.56 -66.39
C ARG A 939 23.30 -5.10 -65.72
N ASP A 940 24.40 -5.75 -66.09
CA ASP A 940 25.75 -5.45 -65.62
C ASP A 940 26.16 -4.03 -66.06
N THR A 941 26.32 -3.11 -65.12
CA THR A 941 26.44 -1.66 -65.39
C THR A 941 27.83 -1.21 -65.85
N GLY A 942 28.76 -2.11 -66.16
CA GLY A 942 30.13 -1.74 -66.52
C GLY A 942 30.75 -2.67 -67.55
N ILE A 943 31.38 -2.06 -68.57
CA ILE A 943 32.32 -2.75 -69.44
C ILE A 943 33.67 -2.73 -68.72
N ILE A 944 34.22 -3.92 -68.49
CA ILE A 944 35.53 -4.10 -67.86
C ILE A 944 36.48 -4.84 -68.80
N SER A 945 37.77 -4.61 -68.57
CA SER A 945 38.85 -5.29 -69.27
C SER A 945 39.66 -6.09 -68.27
N VAL A 946 39.97 -7.35 -68.62
CA VAL A 946 40.84 -8.20 -67.80
C VAL A 946 42.28 -8.00 -68.26
N ARG A 947 43.14 -7.54 -67.35
CA ARG A 947 44.55 -7.29 -67.63
C ARG A 947 45.44 -8.08 -66.67
N PHE A 948 46.69 -8.29 -67.08
CA PHE A 948 47.71 -8.80 -66.16
C PHE A 948 48.03 -7.76 -65.08
N LYS A 949 48.07 -8.19 -63.82
CA LYS A 949 48.25 -7.33 -62.64
C LYS A 949 49.63 -6.65 -62.59
N ASP A 950 50.65 -7.28 -63.17
CA ASP A 950 52.03 -6.82 -63.14
C ASP A 950 52.35 -5.80 -64.24
N ASN A 951 51.70 -5.88 -65.40
CA ASN A 951 52.05 -5.07 -66.57
C ASN A 951 50.86 -4.42 -67.31
N LEU A 952 49.64 -4.69 -66.86
CA LEU A 952 48.38 -4.17 -67.39
C LEU A 952 48.11 -4.42 -68.88
N LYS A 953 48.82 -5.36 -69.53
CA LYS A 953 48.56 -5.74 -70.94
C LYS A 953 47.32 -6.62 -71.06
N SER A 954 46.70 -6.61 -72.26
CA SER A 954 45.60 -7.52 -72.64
C SER A 954 46.00 -8.97 -72.43
N VAL A 955 45.11 -9.74 -71.82
CA VAL A 955 45.27 -11.18 -71.71
C VAL A 955 44.89 -11.83 -73.05
N ALA A 956 45.83 -12.55 -73.68
CA ALA A 956 45.59 -13.19 -74.96
C ALA A 956 44.41 -14.18 -74.89
N GLY A 957 43.48 -14.07 -75.85
CA GLY A 957 42.28 -14.91 -75.94
C GLY A 957 41.07 -14.44 -75.10
N LEU A 958 41.14 -13.26 -74.47
CA LEU A 958 39.99 -12.59 -73.85
C LEU A 958 39.64 -11.32 -74.65
N GLU A 959 38.35 -11.02 -74.77
CA GLU A 959 37.91 -9.75 -75.37
C GLU A 959 38.39 -8.57 -74.53
N ASP A 960 38.77 -7.48 -75.19
CA ASP A 960 39.39 -6.34 -74.50
C ASP A 960 38.36 -5.53 -73.70
N MET A 961 37.06 -5.73 -73.97
CA MET A 961 35.92 -5.07 -73.34
C MET A 961 34.78 -6.06 -73.21
N MET A 962 34.38 -6.40 -71.98
CA MET A 962 33.29 -7.35 -71.71
C MET A 962 32.55 -6.97 -70.42
N THR A 963 31.36 -7.54 -70.19
CA THR A 963 30.63 -7.31 -68.93
C THR A 963 31.37 -7.94 -67.74
N THR A 964 31.17 -7.41 -66.54
CA THR A 964 31.75 -7.94 -65.29
C THR A 964 31.50 -9.44 -65.13
N THR A 965 30.29 -9.88 -65.48
CA THR A 965 29.84 -11.26 -65.39
C THR A 965 30.55 -12.14 -66.42
N ALA A 966 30.69 -11.68 -67.67
CA ALA A 966 31.43 -12.39 -68.70
C ALA A 966 32.92 -12.51 -68.34
N ALA A 967 33.52 -11.46 -67.76
CA ALA A 967 34.90 -11.48 -67.28
C ALA A 967 35.11 -12.48 -66.14
N ILE A 968 34.22 -12.50 -65.15
CA ILE A 968 34.29 -13.44 -64.03
C ILE A 968 34.17 -14.88 -64.53
N GLN A 969 33.23 -15.18 -65.45
CA GLN A 969 33.07 -16.52 -66.02
C GLN A 969 34.30 -16.94 -66.84
N SER A 970 34.86 -16.04 -67.63
CA SER A 970 36.04 -16.28 -68.46
C SER A 970 37.32 -16.51 -67.63
N ILE A 971 37.41 -15.89 -66.46
CA ILE A 971 38.50 -16.13 -65.50
C ILE A 971 38.21 -17.38 -64.65
N ALA A 972 36.95 -17.69 -64.33
CA ALA A 972 36.56 -18.82 -63.50
C ALA A 972 37.00 -20.17 -64.11
N THR A 973 37.04 -20.26 -65.44
CA THR A 973 37.50 -21.44 -66.18
C THR A 973 39.03 -21.62 -66.21
N ARG A 974 39.81 -20.65 -65.72
CA ARG A 974 41.29 -20.71 -65.64
C ARG A 974 41.81 -21.24 -64.29
N SER A 975 43.09 -21.61 -64.25
CA SER A 975 43.71 -22.19 -63.05
C SER A 975 43.84 -21.16 -61.93
N GLN A 976 43.85 -21.59 -60.66
CA GLN A 976 43.94 -20.67 -59.52
C GLN A 976 45.22 -19.81 -59.50
N ALA A 977 46.34 -20.35 -60.00
CA ALA A 977 47.59 -19.59 -60.12
C ALA A 977 47.47 -18.45 -61.15
N GLU A 978 46.76 -18.66 -62.25
CA GLU A 978 46.50 -17.61 -63.24
C GLU A 978 45.52 -16.56 -62.70
N LYS A 979 44.50 -16.97 -61.93
CA LYS A 979 43.52 -16.03 -61.34
C LYS A 979 44.15 -14.94 -60.46
N GLN A 980 45.26 -15.26 -59.79
CA GLN A 980 45.97 -14.30 -58.93
C GLN A 980 46.85 -13.30 -59.70
N GLN A 981 47.07 -13.55 -61.00
CA GLN A 981 47.89 -12.70 -61.87
C GLN A 981 47.05 -11.67 -62.64
N PHE A 982 45.73 -11.63 -62.46
CA PHE A 982 44.85 -10.73 -63.20
C PHE A 982 44.22 -9.67 -62.30
N GLU A 983 43.89 -8.53 -62.90
CA GLU A 983 43.11 -7.48 -62.27
C GLU A 983 42.02 -6.99 -63.22
N PHE A 984 40.85 -6.65 -62.65
CA PHE A 984 39.73 -6.09 -63.38
C PHE A 984 39.87 -4.58 -63.43
N ILE A 985 39.98 -4.03 -64.64
CA ILE A 985 40.06 -2.59 -64.84
C ILE A 985 38.74 -2.12 -65.43
N SER A 986 38.08 -1.17 -64.77
CA SER A 986 36.91 -0.53 -65.36
C SER A 986 37.36 0.26 -66.59
N VAL A 987 36.77 -0.01 -67.76
CA VAL A 987 37.01 0.81 -68.94
C VAL A 987 36.03 1.97 -68.84
N GLY A 988 36.47 3.07 -68.23
CA GLY A 988 35.62 4.23 -67.98
C GLY A 988 34.95 4.73 -69.26
N VAL A 989 33.68 5.12 -69.15
CA VAL A 989 33.00 5.92 -70.17
C VAL A 989 33.81 7.20 -70.35
N ALA A 990 34.40 7.39 -71.52
CA ALA A 990 34.97 8.67 -71.91
C ALA A 990 33.82 9.67 -72.10
N ALA A 991 33.88 10.77 -71.34
CA ALA A 991 33.05 11.98 -71.38
C ALA A 991 31.55 11.84 -71.01
#